data_AF-A0A7Y5W9E3-F1
#
_entry.id   AF-A0A7Y5W9E3-F1
#
_cell.length_a   1.000
_cell.length_b   1.000
_cell.length_c   1.000
_cell.angle_alpha   90.00
_cell.angle_beta   90.00
_cell.angle_gamma   90.00
#
_symmetry.space_group_name_H-M   'P 1'
#
loop_
_entity.id
_entity.type
_entity.pdbx_description
1 polymer ?
#
loop_
_entity_poly.entity_id
_entity_poly.type
_entity_poly.pdbx_seq_one_letter_code
_entity_poly.pdbx_strand_id
1 'polypeptide(L)'
;MKISMSLVLAMAAGAAATSATFAQVQPVNKASAKKAVKAPAFQDQVITTAVEAPLPLNYVPQFGNRANALVYSTGLPTETGGDWRGNGGAGFNQAADDVSFTPGLGAGGNFFMNGIAFGWVTAATPAITDTAATATFNFHDTYVAAGNPPFSGTVVSTFAFNLATTTLGNIIQFYAAPLTIPAAAQYQQLDDNIVVEQTMSHTVSGLPHNNIQPAIRGLIPNEEVGSSDPIRYNRNQAAAGAWAGFGAAGNARNVYLKLQGDVTIPTPTCTSVPAITDAGAILNVPASGNVQWFCVTINGDATDDAGPTFDGQFFDLDTEGSAQDLSIGLYDSAGNRVGVDADGGSGTNAQLSYGMGRRAAVGDGEQYDGRHGELLAGTYYLAVAPAGATFAGGAYGVNSATPLAGANQVRFFTNTGGSPLAASVPPVATHLGVVDGSAQVTTGPAQPAAQRVAWFSFETCVDAADPTSYLDIDSFGSNEIADGEVFIFDSVGNLVATDDDNGAGFLPQLSFGQIAPSRPPFGTGLPFEGQNGTLPAGFYYMGIGLFDTVAKINNPSTDGRWHLRNTSLSSLPQQFTFTPSWTECPAGSCPWSQGGCIADYNGSGGTPDDADVAAFFDAWNAGDECSDANGSGGTPDDADVAMFFDLWNQGGC
;
A
#
# COMPACT_ATOMS: atom_id res chain seq x y z
N MET A 1 58.41 -30.22 -13.68
CA MET A 1 58.65 -31.39 -12.80
C MET A 1 57.79 -31.16 -11.56
N LYS A 2 56.47 -31.41 -11.65
CA LYS A 2 55.68 -32.51 -11.03
C LYS A 2 56.03 -32.67 -9.54
N ILE A 3 55.07 -32.66 -8.60
CA ILE A 3 53.91 -33.57 -8.53
C ILE A 3 52.70 -32.90 -7.84
N SER A 4 51.54 -32.99 -8.49
CA SER A 4 50.19 -32.81 -7.92
C SER A 4 49.68 -34.16 -7.36
N MET A 5 48.85 -34.15 -6.33
CA MET A 5 48.18 -35.35 -5.83
C MET A 5 46.67 -35.10 -5.72
N SER A 6 45.94 -35.58 -6.73
CA SER A 6 44.49 -35.80 -6.71
C SER A 6 44.23 -37.23 -6.24
N LEU A 7 43.27 -37.43 -5.34
CA LEU A 7 42.79 -38.76 -4.97
C LEU A 7 41.32 -38.90 -5.35
N VAL A 8 41.07 -39.64 -6.42
CA VAL A 8 39.78 -40.23 -6.79
C VAL A 8 39.80 -41.66 -6.28
N LEU A 9 38.78 -42.09 -5.54
CA LEU A 9 38.52 -43.51 -5.33
C LEU A 9 37.01 -43.77 -5.36
N ALA A 10 36.58 -44.48 -6.39
CA ALA A 10 35.30 -45.18 -6.44
C ALA A 10 35.60 -46.69 -6.37
N MET A 11 34.87 -47.43 -5.52
CA MET A 11 34.33 -48.77 -5.84
C MET A 11 33.47 -49.35 -4.70
N ALA A 12 32.19 -49.51 -5.04
CA ALA A 12 31.29 -50.66 -4.85
C ALA A 12 31.35 -51.61 -3.62
N ALA A 13 30.14 -51.75 -3.04
CA ALA A 13 29.44 -52.97 -2.63
C ALA A 13 29.92 -53.81 -1.41
N GLY A 14 29.01 -54.01 -0.45
CA GLY A 14 29.09 -55.12 0.50
C GLY A 14 28.24 -54.89 1.76
N ALA A 15 27.26 -55.76 1.99
CA ALA A 15 26.21 -55.65 2.99
C ALA A 15 26.63 -56.05 4.42
N ALA A 16 25.71 -55.75 5.35
CA ALA A 16 25.42 -56.38 6.64
C ALA A 16 26.09 -55.86 7.94
N ALA A 17 25.23 -55.18 8.71
CA ALA A 17 25.00 -55.27 10.15
C ALA A 17 26.19 -55.28 11.13
N THR A 18 26.25 -54.27 12.00
CA THR A 18 26.14 -54.48 13.45
C THR A 18 25.88 -53.16 14.18
N SER A 19 25.15 -53.30 15.28
CA SER A 19 24.64 -52.31 16.22
C SER A 19 25.70 -51.41 16.87
N ALA A 20 25.40 -50.10 16.95
CA ALA A 20 25.89 -49.26 18.04
C ALA A 20 24.83 -48.19 18.39
N THR A 21 24.31 -48.31 19.60
CA THR A 21 23.46 -47.37 20.31
C THR A 21 24.15 -46.02 20.53
N PHE A 22 23.50 -44.93 20.12
CA PHE A 22 23.72 -43.61 20.72
C PHE A 22 22.37 -42.97 21.03
N ALA A 23 22.27 -42.44 22.25
CA ALA A 23 21.08 -41.89 22.85
C ALA A 23 20.59 -40.65 22.08
N GLN A 24 19.30 -40.62 21.74
CA GLN A 24 18.64 -39.42 21.28
C GLN A 24 17.51 -39.05 22.25
N VAL A 25 17.55 -37.76 22.60
CA VAL A 25 16.69 -37.02 23.52
C VAL A 25 15.23 -37.06 23.04
N GLN A 26 14.33 -37.34 23.97
CA GLN A 26 12.87 -37.36 23.79
C GLN A 26 12.32 -35.96 23.51
N PRO A 27 11.40 -35.78 22.53
CA PRO A 27 10.41 -34.71 22.58
C PRO A 27 9.09 -35.21 23.20
N VAL A 28 8.53 -34.39 24.07
CA VAL A 28 7.30 -34.63 24.84
C VAL A 28 6.07 -34.53 23.91
N ASN A 29 5.34 -35.63 23.79
CA ASN A 29 3.98 -35.66 23.24
C ASN A 29 2.98 -35.14 24.29
N LYS A 30 2.15 -34.16 23.92
CA LYS A 30 0.84 -33.93 24.54
C LYS A 30 -0.25 -34.06 23.48
N ALA A 31 -0.83 -35.26 23.38
CA ALA A 31 -2.13 -35.49 22.78
C ALA A 31 -3.18 -35.54 23.90
N SER A 32 -4.29 -34.83 23.73
CA SER A 32 -5.51 -35.03 24.53
C SER A 32 -6.69 -35.19 23.58
N ALA A 33 -7.35 -36.33 23.73
CA ALA A 33 -8.26 -36.93 22.78
C ALA A 33 -9.64 -36.28 22.78
N LYS A 34 -10.19 -36.08 21.57
CA LYS A 34 -11.63 -35.91 21.33
C LYS A 34 -12.31 -37.28 21.32
N LYS A 35 -13.41 -37.42 22.06
CA LYS A 35 -14.41 -38.47 21.84
C LYS A 35 -15.80 -37.93 22.14
N ALA A 36 -16.63 -37.80 21.10
CA ALA A 36 -18.07 -37.64 21.26
C ALA A 36 -18.80 -38.37 20.13
N VAL A 37 -19.91 -38.96 20.53
CA VAL A 37 -20.64 -40.09 19.94
C VAL A 37 -21.59 -39.61 18.83
N LYS A 38 -21.87 -40.50 17.86
CA LYS A 38 -22.76 -40.26 16.71
C LYS A 38 -24.01 -41.15 16.82
N ALA A 39 -25.22 -40.58 16.72
CA ALA A 39 -26.48 -41.16 16.20
C ALA A 39 -27.59 -40.05 16.14
N PRO A 40 -28.73 -40.22 15.43
CA PRO A 40 -28.96 -39.81 14.03
C PRO A 40 -30.04 -38.72 13.83
N ALA A 41 -30.28 -38.37 12.56
CA ALA A 41 -30.90 -37.17 11.98
C ALA A 41 -32.41 -36.91 12.23
N PHE A 42 -32.81 -35.63 12.14
CA PHE A 42 -34.08 -35.15 11.57
C PHE A 42 -33.90 -33.73 10.95
N GLN A 43 -34.46 -33.53 9.75
CA GLN A 43 -34.54 -32.26 9.02
C GLN A 43 -35.59 -31.33 9.64
N ASP A 44 -35.24 -30.06 9.85
CA ASP A 44 -36.14 -28.90 9.75
C ASP A 44 -35.28 -27.63 9.62
N GLN A 45 -35.39 -26.93 8.49
CA GLN A 45 -34.79 -25.60 8.28
C GLN A 45 -35.69 -24.54 8.92
N VAL A 46 -35.36 -24.16 10.15
CA VAL A 46 -35.84 -22.94 10.80
C VAL A 46 -34.74 -21.90 10.68
N ILE A 47 -34.99 -20.80 9.99
CA ILE A 47 -34.13 -19.61 10.01
C ILE A 47 -34.32 -18.96 11.39
N THR A 48 -33.41 -19.24 12.32
CA THR A 48 -33.32 -18.53 13.59
C THR A 48 -32.66 -17.18 13.35
N THR A 49 -33.35 -16.11 13.71
CA THR A 49 -32.83 -14.75 13.85
C THR A 49 -31.67 -14.73 14.84
N ALA A 50 -30.44 -14.70 14.31
CA ALA A 50 -29.27 -14.37 15.11
C ALA A 50 -29.33 -12.87 15.42
N VAL A 51 -29.51 -12.53 16.70
CA VAL A 51 -29.10 -11.24 17.22
C VAL A 51 -27.58 -11.28 17.25
N GLU A 52 -26.94 -10.61 16.30
CA GLU A 52 -25.48 -10.53 16.24
C GLU A 52 -24.94 -9.80 17.47
N ALA A 53 -23.98 -10.44 18.14
CA ALA A 53 -23.13 -9.78 19.11
C ALA A 53 -22.33 -8.66 18.41
N PRO A 54 -21.96 -7.57 19.11
CA PRO A 54 -21.11 -6.54 18.54
C PRO A 54 -19.79 -7.19 18.07
N LEU A 55 -19.54 -7.11 16.77
CA LEU A 55 -18.34 -7.65 16.14
C LEU A 55 -17.09 -6.90 16.64
N PRO A 56 -15.94 -7.57 16.76
CA PRO A 56 -14.68 -6.93 17.12
C PRO A 56 -14.28 -5.87 16.08
N LEU A 57 -13.73 -4.76 16.56
CA LEU A 57 -13.37 -3.55 15.81
C LEU A 57 -12.37 -3.74 14.64
N ASN A 58 -11.87 -4.95 14.39
CA ASN A 58 -10.88 -5.25 13.35
C ASN A 58 -11.36 -6.25 12.28
N TYR A 59 -12.67 -6.46 12.11
CA TYR A 59 -13.17 -7.20 10.95
C TYR A 59 -13.21 -6.30 9.72
N VAL A 60 -12.10 -6.26 8.97
CA VAL A 60 -12.09 -5.74 7.59
C VAL A 60 -12.91 -6.71 6.74
N PRO A 61 -14.06 -6.31 6.19
CA PRO A 61 -14.83 -7.21 5.36
C PRO A 61 -14.02 -7.56 4.10
N GLN A 62 -14.04 -8.84 3.71
CA GLN A 62 -13.37 -9.43 2.55
C GLN A 62 -13.89 -8.88 1.20
N PHE A 63 -13.84 -7.57 0.98
CA PHE A 63 -14.16 -6.91 -0.28
C PHE A 63 -12.89 -6.52 -1.08
N GLY A 64 -11.69 -6.81 -0.56
CA GLY A 64 -10.41 -6.35 -1.12
C GLY A 64 -10.00 -6.88 -2.50
N ASN A 65 -10.69 -7.89 -3.06
CA ASN A 65 -10.28 -8.52 -4.33
C ASN A 65 -11.27 -8.33 -5.48
N ARG A 66 -12.24 -7.42 -5.35
CA ARG A 66 -13.10 -7.05 -6.47
C ARG A 66 -13.01 -5.55 -6.62
N ALA A 67 -12.59 -5.09 -7.80
CA ALA A 67 -12.61 -3.67 -8.12
C ALA A 67 -14.01 -3.14 -7.80
N ASN A 68 -14.14 -2.33 -6.75
CA ASN A 68 -15.18 -1.32 -6.66
C ASN A 68 -14.83 -0.26 -7.71
N ALA A 69 -14.76 -0.66 -8.98
CA ALA A 69 -14.82 0.29 -10.06
C ALA A 69 -16.18 0.94 -9.93
N LEU A 70 -16.24 2.26 -10.15
CA LEU A 70 -17.49 2.92 -10.40
C LEU A 70 -18.01 2.34 -11.73
N VAL A 71 -18.73 1.21 -11.65
CA VAL A 71 -19.17 0.46 -12.84
C VAL A 71 -20.16 1.29 -13.64
N TYR A 72 -20.83 2.24 -12.96
CA TYR A 72 -21.80 3.14 -13.53
C TYR A 72 -21.66 4.54 -12.89
N SER A 73 -21.52 5.56 -13.73
CA SER A 73 -21.63 6.97 -13.37
C SER A 73 -22.90 7.51 -14.03
N THR A 74 -23.67 8.32 -13.31
CA THR A 74 -24.84 8.96 -13.89
C THR A 74 -24.46 10.29 -14.52
N GLY A 75 -24.50 10.34 -15.83
CA GLY A 75 -24.32 11.57 -16.58
C GLY A 75 -25.61 12.38 -16.60
N LEU A 76 -25.63 13.51 -15.89
CA LEU A 76 -25.96 14.87 -16.38
C LEU A 76 -25.71 15.87 -15.22
N PRO A 77 -24.74 16.81 -15.31
CA PRO A 77 -24.37 17.74 -14.23
C PRO A 77 -25.44 18.78 -13.83
N THR A 78 -26.67 18.70 -14.34
CA THR A 78 -27.63 19.83 -14.29
C THR A 78 -29.03 19.51 -13.77
N GLU A 79 -29.29 18.32 -13.21
CA GLU A 79 -30.64 18.00 -12.72
C GLU A 79 -30.83 18.26 -11.22
N THR A 80 -31.66 19.25 -10.93
CA THR A 80 -32.20 19.55 -9.60
C THR A 80 -33.45 18.75 -9.29
N GLY A 81 -33.32 17.69 -8.47
CA GLY A 81 -34.30 17.26 -7.46
C GLY A 81 -35.34 16.18 -7.82
N GLY A 82 -35.31 15.07 -7.06
CA GLY A 82 -36.42 14.13 -6.87
C GLY A 82 -36.54 13.74 -5.38
N ASP A 83 -37.76 13.80 -4.81
CA ASP A 83 -38.09 13.38 -3.42
C ASP A 83 -39.25 12.36 -3.46
N TRP A 84 -38.99 11.15 -2.94
CA TRP A 84 -39.98 10.10 -2.72
C TRP A 84 -40.92 10.47 -1.55
N ARG A 85 -42.00 11.21 -1.84
CA ARG A 85 -43.14 11.33 -0.90
C ARG A 85 -44.42 10.88 -1.58
N GLY A 86 -44.90 9.70 -1.18
CA GLY A 86 -46.24 9.26 -1.48
C GLY A 86 -47.27 10.26 -0.95
N ASN A 87 -48.27 10.58 -1.76
CA ASN A 87 -49.41 11.35 -1.26
C ASN A 87 -50.23 10.40 -0.37
N GLY A 88 -50.46 10.76 0.90
CA GLY A 88 -51.03 9.89 1.94
C GLY A 88 -52.51 9.50 1.77
N GLY A 89 -52.96 9.21 0.55
CA GLY A 89 -54.29 8.65 0.29
C GLY A 89 -54.31 7.15 0.59
N ALA A 90 -55.38 6.67 1.23
CA ALA A 90 -55.58 5.25 1.47
C ALA A 90 -55.78 4.51 0.13
N GLY A 91 -54.89 3.57 -0.21
CA GLY A 91 -55.05 2.68 -1.38
C GLY A 91 -53.84 2.53 -2.31
N PHE A 92 -52.64 2.98 -1.91
CA PHE A 92 -51.45 2.93 -2.78
C PHE A 92 -50.55 1.73 -2.44
N ASN A 93 -50.67 0.63 -3.20
CA ASN A 93 -49.88 -0.57 -2.92
C ASN A 93 -48.55 -0.65 -3.67
N GLN A 94 -48.21 0.33 -4.53
CA GLN A 94 -47.04 0.28 -5.41
C GLN A 94 -46.53 1.69 -5.74
N ALA A 95 -45.20 1.87 -5.73
CA ALA A 95 -44.50 3.06 -6.19
C ALA A 95 -43.27 2.58 -6.96
N ALA A 96 -42.95 3.25 -8.07
CA ALA A 96 -41.91 2.85 -9.01
C ALA A 96 -41.18 4.06 -9.61
N ASP A 97 -39.95 3.83 -10.03
CA ASP A 97 -38.93 4.80 -10.49
C ASP A 97 -38.10 4.13 -11.59
N ASP A 98 -37.42 4.90 -12.44
CA ASP A 98 -36.52 4.43 -13.47
C ASP A 98 -35.08 4.88 -13.18
N VAL A 99 -34.16 3.93 -13.16
CA VAL A 99 -32.72 4.20 -13.03
C VAL A 99 -32.05 3.79 -14.31
N SER A 100 -31.42 4.74 -15.00
CA SER A 100 -30.55 4.47 -16.14
C SER A 100 -29.10 4.33 -15.69
N PHE A 101 -28.37 3.46 -16.38
CA PHE A 101 -27.00 3.10 -16.05
C PHE A 101 -26.12 3.35 -17.27
N THR A 102 -25.15 4.28 -17.19
CA THR A 102 -24.12 4.45 -18.23
C THR A 102 -22.85 3.70 -17.84
N PRO A 103 -22.38 2.72 -18.63
CA PRO A 103 -21.21 1.92 -18.30
C PRO A 103 -20.00 2.80 -18.04
N GLY A 104 -19.29 2.53 -16.95
CA GLY A 104 -18.02 3.16 -16.63
C GLY A 104 -16.95 2.82 -17.66
N LEU A 105 -15.87 3.62 -17.68
CA LEU A 105 -14.70 3.38 -18.53
C LEU A 105 -14.22 1.93 -18.39
N GLY A 106 -14.42 1.11 -19.43
CA GLY A 106 -13.96 -0.27 -19.50
C GLY A 106 -15.05 -1.36 -19.55
N ALA A 107 -16.32 -1.03 -19.31
CA ALA A 107 -17.42 -1.99 -19.45
C ALA A 107 -17.83 -2.12 -20.93
N GLY A 108 -17.01 -2.84 -21.72
CA GLY A 108 -17.25 -3.10 -23.14
C GLY A 108 -18.20 -4.27 -23.44
N GLY A 109 -18.92 -4.77 -22.43
CA GLY A 109 -19.80 -5.92 -22.57
C GLY A 109 -20.69 -6.13 -21.36
N ASN A 110 -21.53 -7.15 -21.48
CA ASN A 110 -22.50 -7.50 -20.45
C ASN A 110 -21.84 -7.75 -19.10
N PHE A 111 -22.47 -7.28 -18.03
CA PHE A 111 -22.04 -7.57 -16.66
C PHE A 111 -23.05 -8.44 -15.93
N PHE A 112 -22.55 -9.32 -15.06
CA PHE A 112 -23.37 -10.21 -14.26
C PHE A 112 -23.76 -9.51 -12.97
N MET A 113 -24.99 -9.03 -12.85
CA MET A 113 -25.49 -8.61 -11.54
C MET A 113 -25.56 -9.79 -10.59
N ASN A 114 -24.83 -9.71 -9.48
CA ASN A 114 -24.79 -10.72 -8.44
C ASN A 114 -25.31 -10.19 -7.09
N GLY A 115 -25.58 -8.90 -6.97
CA GLY A 115 -26.13 -8.32 -5.75
C GLY A 115 -26.88 -7.00 -5.95
N ILE A 116 -27.83 -6.72 -5.05
CA ILE A 116 -28.55 -5.44 -4.95
C ILE A 116 -28.52 -4.99 -3.49
N ALA A 117 -28.13 -3.74 -3.25
CA ALA A 117 -28.25 -3.07 -1.96
C ALA A 117 -29.16 -1.84 -2.07
N PHE A 118 -30.06 -1.67 -1.10
CA PHE A 118 -31.01 -0.55 -1.04
C PHE A 118 -31.34 -0.18 0.41
N GLY A 119 -31.83 1.05 0.60
CA GLY A 119 -32.25 1.56 1.90
C GLY A 119 -33.65 2.17 1.85
N TRP A 120 -34.37 2.09 2.97
CA TRP A 120 -35.67 2.73 3.14
C TRP A 120 -35.87 3.25 4.57
N VAL A 121 -36.67 4.30 4.68
CA VAL A 121 -37.05 4.96 5.94
C VAL A 121 -38.55 4.88 6.05
N THR A 122 -39.07 4.48 7.20
CA THR A 122 -40.50 4.59 7.51
C THR A 122 -40.74 5.67 8.55
N ALA A 123 -41.62 6.63 8.26
CA ALA A 123 -42.03 7.66 9.20
C ALA A 123 -43.38 7.31 9.85
N ALA A 124 -43.44 6.22 10.63
CA ALA A 124 -44.66 5.81 11.32
C ALA A 124 -44.51 5.91 12.85
N THR A 125 -45.38 6.72 13.46
CA THR A 125 -45.75 6.61 14.88
C THR A 125 -47.27 6.42 14.96
N PRO A 126 -47.78 5.41 15.69
CA PRO A 126 -47.06 4.36 16.44
C PRO A 126 -46.39 3.31 15.53
N ALA A 127 -45.48 2.50 16.10
CA ALA A 127 -44.76 1.46 15.37
C ALA A 127 -45.73 0.39 14.86
N ILE A 128 -45.62 0.04 13.58
CA ILE A 128 -46.50 -0.93 12.93
C ILE A 128 -45.65 -2.14 12.56
N THR A 129 -46.07 -3.31 13.00
CA THR A 129 -45.44 -4.57 12.59
C THR A 129 -46.03 -4.97 11.24
N ASP A 130 -45.27 -4.82 10.17
CA ASP A 130 -45.61 -5.48 8.91
C ASP A 130 -44.90 -6.83 8.85
N THR A 131 -45.69 -7.90 8.81
CA THR A 131 -45.18 -9.27 8.72
C THR A 131 -44.88 -9.71 7.29
N ALA A 132 -45.26 -8.90 6.29
CA ALA A 132 -45.17 -9.28 4.89
C ALA A 132 -44.99 -8.04 4.01
N ALA A 133 -43.86 -7.35 4.21
CA ALA A 133 -43.35 -6.35 3.29
C ALA A 133 -42.48 -7.05 2.24
N THR A 134 -42.77 -6.80 0.97
CA THR A 134 -41.98 -7.33 -0.16
C THR A 134 -41.49 -6.17 -1.01
N ALA A 135 -40.19 -6.14 -1.29
CA ALA A 135 -39.61 -5.26 -2.30
C ALA A 135 -39.37 -6.08 -3.58
N THR A 136 -39.97 -5.65 -4.67
CA THR A 136 -39.84 -6.25 -5.98
C THR A 136 -39.04 -5.32 -6.88
N PHE A 137 -38.06 -5.83 -7.61
CA PHE A 137 -37.28 -5.08 -8.60
C PHE A 137 -37.47 -5.77 -9.96
N ASN A 138 -38.16 -5.10 -10.89
CA ASN A 138 -38.30 -5.58 -12.26
C ASN A 138 -37.28 -4.86 -13.14
N PHE A 139 -36.51 -5.64 -13.89
CA PHE A 139 -35.56 -5.14 -14.88
C PHE A 139 -36.23 -5.22 -16.24
N HIS A 140 -36.17 -4.14 -17.00
CA HIS A 140 -36.74 -4.04 -18.35
C HIS A 140 -35.62 -3.96 -19.39
N ASP A 141 -35.81 -4.58 -20.56
CA ASP A 141 -34.81 -4.65 -21.64
C ASP A 141 -34.57 -3.32 -22.38
N THR A 142 -35.46 -2.35 -22.24
CA THR A 142 -35.40 -1.11 -23.01
C THR A 142 -35.85 0.08 -22.17
N TYR A 143 -35.27 1.24 -22.46
CA TYR A 143 -35.76 2.55 -22.02
C TYR A 143 -36.37 3.26 -23.23
N VAL A 144 -37.65 3.55 -23.18
CA VAL A 144 -38.36 4.39 -24.15
C VAL A 144 -38.86 5.59 -23.38
N ALA A 145 -38.19 6.71 -23.59
CA ALA A 145 -38.60 7.98 -23.00
C ALA A 145 -40.04 8.32 -23.44
N ALA A 146 -40.91 8.45 -22.44
CA ALA A 146 -42.26 9.03 -22.46
C ALA A 146 -43.41 8.22 -23.10
N GLY A 147 -44.34 7.82 -22.23
CA GLY A 147 -45.67 7.34 -22.61
C GLY A 147 -46.53 6.71 -21.51
N ASN A 148 -46.36 7.07 -20.23
CA ASN A 148 -47.24 6.75 -19.08
C ASN A 148 -47.88 5.33 -19.04
N PRO A 149 -47.43 4.38 -18.18
CA PRO A 149 -46.25 4.38 -17.31
C PRO A 149 -44.94 4.06 -18.07
N PRO A 150 -43.75 4.49 -17.59
CA PRO A 150 -42.49 4.57 -18.35
C PRO A 150 -41.70 3.26 -18.42
N PHE A 151 -42.28 2.13 -18.01
CA PHE A 151 -41.63 0.83 -18.16
C PHE A 151 -41.92 0.31 -19.56
N SER A 152 -41.10 0.74 -20.51
CA SER A 152 -41.24 0.33 -21.90
C SER A 152 -40.26 -0.78 -22.20
N GLY A 153 -40.71 -2.01 -22.09
CA GLY A 153 -39.89 -3.17 -22.40
C GLY A 153 -40.56 -4.43 -21.94
N THR A 154 -39.95 -5.56 -22.26
CA THR A 154 -40.34 -6.80 -21.61
C THR A 154 -39.64 -6.84 -20.25
N VAL A 155 -40.37 -7.16 -19.19
CA VAL A 155 -39.73 -7.51 -17.91
C VAL A 155 -38.84 -8.71 -18.18
N VAL A 156 -37.54 -8.50 -18.13
CA VAL A 156 -36.55 -9.53 -18.39
C VAL A 156 -36.19 -10.30 -17.13
N SER A 157 -36.32 -9.66 -15.97
CA SER A 157 -36.14 -10.32 -14.68
C SER A 157 -36.92 -9.61 -13.59
N THR A 158 -37.34 -10.38 -12.59
CA THR A 158 -38.02 -9.87 -11.40
C THR A 158 -37.37 -10.46 -10.16
N PHE A 159 -36.98 -9.60 -9.22
CA PHE A 159 -36.45 -10.00 -7.92
C PHE A 159 -37.38 -9.53 -6.82
N ALA A 160 -38.01 -10.48 -6.13
CA ALA A 160 -38.82 -10.17 -4.96
C ALA A 160 -38.07 -10.57 -3.69
N PHE A 161 -37.89 -9.61 -2.79
CA PHE A 161 -37.27 -9.78 -1.49
C PHE A 161 -38.34 -9.66 -0.42
N ASN A 162 -38.52 -10.71 0.37
CA ASN A 162 -39.26 -10.60 1.61
C ASN A 162 -38.40 -9.85 2.61
N LEU A 163 -38.77 -8.60 2.87
CA LEU A 163 -38.24 -7.83 3.98
C LEU A 163 -38.88 -8.49 5.20
N ALA A 164 -38.10 -9.25 5.98
CA ALA A 164 -38.57 -10.00 7.15
C ALA A 164 -39.48 -9.14 8.06
N THR A 165 -40.11 -9.76 9.07
CA THR A 165 -40.97 -9.04 10.02
C THR A 165 -40.24 -7.81 10.59
N THR A 166 -40.60 -6.62 10.12
CA THR A 166 -39.91 -5.38 10.46
C THR A 166 -40.84 -4.58 11.35
N THR A 167 -40.35 -4.19 12.51
CA THR A 167 -41.05 -3.23 13.37
C THR A 167 -40.77 -1.85 12.79
N LEU A 168 -41.74 -1.29 12.07
CA LEU A 168 -41.61 0.00 11.41
C LEU A 168 -41.75 1.12 12.44
N GLY A 169 -40.64 1.48 13.10
CA GLY A 169 -40.49 2.75 13.84
C GLY A 169 -39.81 3.81 12.99
N ASN A 170 -39.42 4.96 13.58
CA ASN A 170 -38.51 5.95 12.95
C ASN A 170 -37.09 5.37 12.79
N ILE A 171 -36.96 4.27 12.08
CA ILE A 171 -35.72 3.52 11.90
C ILE A 171 -35.41 3.53 10.42
N ILE A 172 -34.19 3.96 10.10
CA ILE A 172 -33.61 3.77 8.78
C ILE A 172 -33.15 2.32 8.71
N GLN A 173 -33.70 1.53 7.78
CA GLN A 173 -33.21 0.18 7.52
C GLN A 173 -32.43 0.17 6.22
N PHE A 174 -31.15 -0.16 6.33
CA PHE A 174 -30.24 -0.38 5.22
C PHE A 174 -29.99 -1.88 5.05
N TYR A 175 -30.25 -2.39 3.86
CA TYR A 175 -29.76 -3.70 3.44
C TYR A 175 -28.43 -3.48 2.72
N ALA A 176 -27.38 -3.23 3.51
CA ALA A 176 -26.03 -2.93 3.00
C ALA A 176 -25.30 -4.17 2.47
N ALA A 177 -25.65 -5.36 2.98
CA ALA A 177 -25.22 -6.61 2.40
C ALA A 177 -26.00 -6.83 1.09
N PRO A 178 -25.32 -6.94 -0.07
CA PRO A 178 -25.98 -7.20 -1.33
C PRO A 178 -26.80 -8.49 -1.21
N LEU A 179 -28.09 -8.42 -1.49
CA LEU A 179 -28.90 -9.62 -1.58
C LEU A 179 -28.43 -10.41 -2.79
N THR A 180 -27.84 -11.59 -2.56
CA THR A 180 -27.33 -12.44 -3.65
C THR A 180 -28.45 -12.73 -4.63
N ILE A 181 -28.24 -12.35 -5.88
CA ILE A 181 -29.12 -12.77 -6.97
C ILE A 181 -28.85 -14.26 -7.24
N PRO A 182 -29.86 -15.15 -7.13
CA PRO A 182 -29.68 -16.57 -7.44
C PRO A 182 -29.11 -16.75 -8.83
N ALA A 183 -28.18 -17.70 -9.01
CA ALA A 183 -27.50 -17.94 -10.29
C ALA A 183 -28.47 -18.13 -11.48
N ALA A 184 -29.65 -18.71 -11.24
CA ALA A 184 -30.70 -18.90 -12.24
C ALA A 184 -31.39 -17.60 -12.70
N ALA A 185 -31.19 -16.51 -11.97
CA ALA A 185 -31.74 -15.19 -12.24
C ALA A 185 -30.63 -14.14 -12.47
N GLN A 186 -29.36 -14.56 -12.49
CA GLN A 186 -28.24 -13.68 -12.87
C GLN A 186 -28.41 -13.27 -14.33
N TYR A 187 -28.42 -11.96 -14.56
CA TYR A 187 -28.69 -11.42 -15.88
C TYR A 187 -27.39 -11.26 -16.67
N GLN A 188 -27.44 -11.62 -17.96
CA GLN A 188 -26.28 -11.72 -18.85
C GLN A 188 -26.20 -10.60 -19.88
N GLN A 189 -27.04 -9.56 -19.86
CA GLN A 189 -27.07 -8.56 -20.94
C GLN A 189 -27.58 -7.17 -20.56
N LEU A 190 -26.94 -6.51 -19.60
CA LEU A 190 -27.34 -5.15 -19.24
C LEU A 190 -26.62 -4.14 -20.14
N ASP A 191 -27.31 -3.69 -21.19
CA ASP A 191 -26.89 -2.59 -22.06
C ASP A 191 -27.36 -1.23 -21.47
N ASP A 192 -26.93 -0.09 -22.04
CA ASP A 192 -27.20 1.31 -21.62
C ASP A 192 -28.69 1.70 -21.41
N ASN A 193 -29.63 0.80 -21.67
CA ASN A 193 -31.07 1.06 -21.75
C ASN A 193 -31.90 0.34 -20.69
N ILE A 194 -31.29 -0.19 -19.64
CA ILE A 194 -32.06 -0.94 -18.64
C ILE A 194 -32.68 -0.03 -17.60
N VAL A 195 -33.97 -0.28 -17.39
CA VAL A 195 -34.81 0.39 -16.39
C VAL A 195 -35.09 -0.58 -15.26
N VAL A 196 -34.93 -0.11 -14.02
CA VAL A 196 -35.26 -0.87 -12.82
C VAL A 196 -36.55 -0.33 -12.20
N GLU A 197 -37.66 -1.02 -12.40
CA GLU A 197 -38.91 -0.75 -11.67
C GLU A 197 -38.81 -1.35 -10.26
N GLN A 198 -38.62 -0.51 -9.26
CA GLN A 198 -38.85 -0.91 -7.88
C GLN A 198 -40.35 -0.93 -7.58
N THR A 199 -40.85 -1.90 -6.81
CA THR A 199 -42.21 -1.97 -6.32
C THR A 199 -42.20 -2.47 -4.89
N MET A 200 -42.70 -1.68 -3.95
CA MET A 200 -42.90 -2.13 -2.57
C MET A 200 -44.36 -2.48 -2.33
N SER A 201 -44.63 -3.70 -1.88
CA SER A 201 -45.96 -4.16 -1.49
C SER A 201 -46.02 -4.52 -0.01
N HIS A 202 -47.10 -4.12 0.64
CA HIS A 202 -47.35 -4.32 2.07
C HIS A 202 -48.72 -4.96 2.27
N THR A 203 -48.87 -5.79 3.31
CA THR A 203 -50.09 -6.60 3.49
C THR A 203 -51.11 -5.95 4.43
N VAL A 204 -50.72 -4.89 5.15
CA VAL A 204 -51.59 -4.21 6.12
C VAL A 204 -52.42 -3.13 5.43
N SER A 205 -53.73 -3.38 5.24
CA SER A 205 -54.64 -2.36 4.70
C SER A 205 -54.93 -1.27 5.74
N GLY A 206 -54.80 0.01 5.37
CA GLY A 206 -55.19 1.14 6.22
C GLY A 206 -54.05 1.91 6.90
N LEU A 207 -52.80 1.66 6.51
CA LEU A 207 -51.68 2.50 6.92
C LEU A 207 -51.79 3.89 6.25
N PRO A 208 -51.76 5.00 7.00
CA PRO A 208 -51.40 6.27 6.38
C PRO A 208 -49.99 6.09 5.82
N HIS A 209 -49.86 6.18 4.49
CA HIS A 209 -48.64 5.95 3.71
C HIS A 209 -47.60 7.06 3.97
N ASN A 210 -47.20 7.21 5.23
CA ASN A 210 -46.30 8.26 5.67
C ASN A 210 -44.86 7.84 5.35
N ASN A 211 -44.42 8.30 4.19
CA ASN A 211 -43.03 8.45 3.76
C ASN A 211 -42.20 7.17 3.90
N ILE A 212 -42.34 6.26 2.94
CA ILE A 212 -41.19 5.47 2.52
C ILE A 212 -40.25 6.44 1.80
N GLN A 213 -39.18 6.85 2.47
CA GLN A 213 -38.14 7.69 1.89
C GLN A 213 -36.87 6.87 1.72
N PRO A 214 -36.09 7.06 0.65
CA PRO A 214 -34.72 6.62 0.65
C PRO A 214 -33.94 7.34 1.75
N ALA A 215 -32.99 6.64 2.37
CA ALA A 215 -32.05 7.23 3.31
C ALA A 215 -30.64 7.16 2.79
N ILE A 216 -29.84 8.17 3.17
CA ILE A 216 -28.40 8.23 3.01
C ILE A 216 -27.76 8.02 4.39
N ARG A 217 -26.69 7.23 4.49
CA ARG A 217 -25.83 7.19 5.67
C ARG A 217 -24.83 8.33 5.55
N GLY A 218 -24.74 9.16 6.59
CA GLY A 218 -24.15 10.50 6.52
C GLY A 218 -22.72 10.62 5.97
N LEU A 219 -22.48 11.80 5.37
CA LEU A 219 -21.19 12.46 5.18
C LEU A 219 -20.03 11.56 4.73
N ILE A 220 -20.12 11.05 3.50
CA ILE A 220 -18.92 10.83 2.68
C ILE A 220 -19.12 11.69 1.44
N PRO A 221 -18.32 12.75 1.23
CA PRO A 221 -18.41 13.53 0.01
C PRO A 221 -17.87 12.67 -1.14
N ASN A 222 -18.64 12.57 -2.24
CA ASN A 222 -18.20 12.25 -3.61
C ASN A 222 -18.60 10.91 -4.25
N GLU A 223 -19.71 10.28 -3.87
CA GLU A 223 -20.31 9.21 -4.70
C GLU A 223 -21.81 9.48 -4.91
N GLU A 224 -22.12 10.46 -5.76
CA GLU A 224 -23.48 10.64 -6.29
C GLU A 224 -23.78 9.53 -7.31
N VAL A 225 -24.85 8.78 -7.07
CA VAL A 225 -25.37 7.75 -7.98
C VAL A 225 -26.80 8.14 -8.36
N GLY A 226 -27.02 8.64 -9.57
CA GLY A 226 -28.35 8.81 -10.16
C GLY A 226 -28.84 10.24 -10.28
N SER A 227 -29.48 10.56 -11.41
CA SER A 227 -30.71 11.35 -11.38
C SER A 227 -31.89 10.38 -11.58
N SER A 228 -32.90 10.45 -10.70
CA SER A 228 -34.25 10.00 -11.03
C SER A 228 -34.88 11.09 -11.87
N ASP A 229 -35.75 10.78 -12.81
CA ASP A 229 -36.56 11.82 -13.43
C ASP A 229 -37.39 12.55 -12.32
N PRO A 230 -37.78 13.82 -12.50
CA PRO A 230 -38.60 14.53 -11.51
C PRO A 230 -40.08 14.08 -11.52
N ILE A 231 -40.43 12.98 -12.18
CA ILE A 231 -41.78 12.62 -12.61
C ILE A 231 -42.27 11.37 -11.86
N ARG A 232 -43.46 11.46 -11.29
CA ARG A 232 -44.09 10.37 -10.53
C ARG A 232 -45.07 9.61 -11.41
N TYR A 233 -45.03 8.27 -11.37
CA TYR A 233 -46.01 7.44 -12.06
C TYR A 233 -46.90 6.65 -11.09
N ASN A 234 -48.17 7.05 -11.01
CA ASN A 234 -49.19 6.38 -10.21
C ASN A 234 -50.09 5.53 -11.11
N ARG A 235 -50.11 4.21 -10.89
CA ARG A 235 -50.88 3.24 -11.71
C ARG A 235 -52.42 3.47 -11.69
N ASN A 236 -52.93 4.30 -10.77
CA ASN A 236 -54.37 4.52 -10.56
C ASN A 236 -54.90 5.93 -10.91
N GLN A 237 -54.10 6.82 -11.53
CA GLN A 237 -54.60 8.15 -11.95
C GLN A 237 -54.41 8.41 -13.45
N ALA A 238 -55.26 7.80 -14.27
CA ALA A 238 -55.38 8.13 -15.69
C ALA A 238 -56.16 9.45 -15.96
N ALA A 239 -56.35 10.37 -14.99
CA ALA A 239 -57.37 11.42 -15.16
C ALA A 239 -57.12 12.81 -14.52
N ALA A 240 -55.94 13.18 -14.05
CA ALA A 240 -55.72 14.54 -13.52
C ALA A 240 -54.45 15.18 -14.07
N GLY A 241 -54.59 15.96 -15.14
CA GLY A 241 -53.56 16.88 -15.60
C GLY A 241 -53.35 18.01 -14.58
N ALA A 242 -52.34 17.87 -13.72
CA ALA A 242 -51.66 18.98 -13.07
C ALA A 242 -50.34 18.48 -12.47
N TRP A 243 -49.23 18.88 -13.09
CA TRP A 243 -47.86 18.67 -12.63
C TRP A 243 -47.61 19.56 -11.41
N ALA A 244 -47.63 19.00 -10.20
CA ALA A 244 -47.29 19.73 -8.99
C ALA A 244 -45.87 19.34 -8.55
N GLY A 245 -44.89 20.19 -8.90
CA GLY A 245 -43.52 20.06 -8.40
C GLY A 245 -43.50 20.27 -6.88
N PHE A 246 -43.04 19.26 -6.15
CA PHE A 246 -42.84 19.33 -4.70
C PHE A 246 -41.38 19.06 -4.36
N GLY A 247 -40.68 20.09 -3.90
CA GLY A 247 -39.32 20.04 -3.37
C GLY A 247 -38.57 21.35 -3.63
N ALA A 248 -38.24 22.11 -2.58
CA ALA A 248 -37.32 23.24 -2.70
C ALA A 248 -35.88 22.70 -2.78
N ALA A 249 -35.04 23.31 -3.62
CA ALA A 249 -33.65 22.90 -3.93
C ALA A 249 -32.70 22.75 -2.72
N GLY A 250 -33.11 23.10 -1.51
CA GLY A 250 -32.28 23.04 -0.29
C GLY A 250 -32.31 21.71 0.48
N ASN A 251 -32.97 20.65 -0.02
CA ASN A 251 -33.04 19.34 0.65
C ASN A 251 -33.19 18.19 -0.38
N ALA A 252 -32.20 18.00 -1.24
CA ALA A 252 -32.14 16.82 -2.09
C ALA A 252 -31.98 15.56 -1.22
N ARG A 253 -32.91 14.61 -1.34
CA ARG A 253 -32.85 13.30 -0.67
C ARG A 253 -32.67 12.23 -1.74
N ASN A 254 -31.43 11.83 -1.96
CA ASN A 254 -31.08 10.91 -3.05
C ASN A 254 -31.47 9.46 -2.70
N VAL A 255 -31.98 8.73 -3.69
CA VAL A 255 -32.22 7.28 -3.61
C VAL A 255 -30.89 6.55 -3.61
N TYR A 256 -30.72 5.55 -2.73
CA TYR A 256 -29.56 4.67 -2.76
C TYR A 256 -29.97 3.29 -3.29
N LEU A 257 -29.70 3.05 -4.57
CA LEU A 257 -29.71 1.72 -5.19
C LEU A 257 -28.29 1.41 -5.66
N LYS A 258 -27.66 0.38 -5.10
CA LYS A 258 -26.36 -0.12 -5.56
C LYS A 258 -26.55 -1.49 -6.19
N LEU A 259 -26.27 -1.57 -7.48
CA LEU A 259 -26.13 -2.83 -8.18
C LEU A 259 -24.68 -3.30 -8.07
N GLN A 260 -24.49 -4.57 -7.74
CA GLN A 260 -23.20 -5.22 -7.77
C GLN A 260 -23.20 -6.21 -8.92
N GLY A 261 -22.13 -6.20 -9.71
CA GLY A 261 -21.91 -7.25 -10.68
C GLY A 261 -20.46 -7.46 -11.06
N ASP A 262 -20.19 -8.64 -11.63
CA ASP A 262 -18.89 -9.00 -12.14
C ASP A 262 -18.79 -8.51 -13.59
N VAL A 263 -17.80 -7.65 -13.85
CA VAL A 263 -17.47 -7.15 -15.20
C VAL A 263 -16.24 -7.91 -15.65
N THR A 264 -16.28 -8.43 -16.89
CA THR A 264 -15.05 -8.94 -17.50
C THR A 264 -14.19 -7.74 -17.86
N ILE A 265 -13.09 -7.55 -17.15
CA ILE A 265 -12.13 -6.50 -17.44
C ILE A 265 -11.38 -6.91 -18.71
N PRO A 266 -11.56 -6.21 -19.84
CA PRO A 266 -10.81 -6.54 -21.05
C PRO A 266 -9.33 -6.23 -20.80
N THR A 267 -8.49 -7.25 -20.99
CA THR A 267 -7.05 -7.07 -20.98
C THR A 267 -6.61 -6.09 -22.07
N PRO A 268 -5.75 -5.09 -21.76
CA PRO A 268 -5.25 -4.17 -22.76
C PRO A 268 -4.54 -4.92 -23.88
N THR A 269 -4.77 -4.49 -25.12
CA THR A 269 -3.92 -4.95 -26.23
C THR A 269 -2.55 -4.34 -26.05
N CYS A 270 -1.56 -5.19 -25.85
CA CYS A 270 -0.19 -4.81 -25.51
C CYS A 270 0.81 -5.29 -26.57
N THR A 271 1.97 -4.64 -26.64
CA THR A 271 3.13 -5.15 -27.35
C THR A 271 3.89 -6.12 -26.44
N SER A 272 4.13 -7.35 -26.90
CA SER A 272 4.90 -8.33 -26.12
C SER A 272 6.37 -7.91 -26.04
N VAL A 273 6.90 -7.84 -24.82
CA VAL A 273 8.32 -7.65 -24.55
C VAL A 273 8.95 -9.03 -24.40
N PRO A 274 10.07 -9.32 -25.08
CA PRO A 274 10.83 -10.54 -24.82
C PRO A 274 11.17 -10.65 -23.34
N ALA A 275 11.29 -11.89 -22.86
CA ALA A 275 11.63 -12.15 -21.47
C ALA A 275 12.90 -11.38 -21.07
N ILE A 276 12.80 -10.56 -20.02
CA ILE A 276 13.89 -9.69 -19.60
C ILE A 276 14.96 -10.57 -18.93
N THR A 277 16.17 -10.52 -19.47
CA THR A 277 17.34 -11.23 -18.91
C THR A 277 18.07 -10.35 -17.91
N ASP A 278 19.00 -10.92 -17.15
CA ASP A 278 19.82 -10.17 -16.18
C ASP A 278 20.71 -9.08 -16.82
N ALA A 279 20.89 -9.10 -18.14
CA ALA A 279 21.53 -8.02 -18.88
C ALA A 279 20.63 -6.76 -19.01
N GLY A 280 19.39 -6.81 -18.52
CA GLY A 280 18.39 -5.78 -18.71
C GLY A 280 17.81 -5.74 -20.12
N ALA A 281 17.01 -4.72 -20.40
CA ALA A 281 16.46 -4.44 -21.72
C ALA A 281 16.18 -2.94 -21.89
N ILE A 282 16.19 -2.46 -23.14
CA ILE A 282 15.69 -1.12 -23.49
C ILE A 282 14.58 -1.31 -24.52
N LEU A 283 13.44 -0.69 -24.24
CA LEU A 283 12.24 -0.77 -25.05
C LEU A 283 11.88 0.61 -25.57
N ASN A 284 11.86 0.77 -26.89
CA ASN A 284 11.40 2.00 -27.51
C ASN A 284 9.89 2.14 -27.36
N VAL A 285 9.43 3.30 -26.91
CA VAL A 285 8.02 3.64 -26.75
C VAL A 285 7.56 4.42 -27.99
N PRO A 286 6.60 3.90 -28.79
CA PRO A 286 6.12 4.60 -29.96
C PRO A 286 5.51 5.97 -29.62
N ALA A 287 5.87 6.99 -30.40
CA ALA A 287 5.37 8.36 -30.30
C ALA A 287 3.93 8.50 -30.87
N SER A 288 2.99 7.70 -30.36
CA SER A 288 1.61 7.69 -30.85
C SER A 288 0.63 7.31 -29.75
N GLY A 289 -0.62 7.77 -29.85
CA GLY A 289 -1.65 7.51 -28.85
C GLY A 289 -1.40 8.21 -27.52
N ASN A 290 -2.27 7.97 -26.55
CA ASN A 290 -2.18 8.60 -25.23
C ASN A 290 -1.54 7.67 -24.18
N VAL A 291 -1.60 6.35 -24.41
CA VAL A 291 -1.03 5.31 -23.56
C VAL A 291 -0.48 4.21 -24.46
N GLN A 292 0.75 3.77 -24.22
CA GLN A 292 1.33 2.58 -24.83
C GLN A 292 1.35 1.44 -23.82
N TRP A 293 0.87 0.28 -24.24
CA TRP A 293 0.79 -0.92 -23.41
C TRP A 293 1.82 -1.95 -23.82
N PHE A 294 2.53 -2.49 -22.82
CA PHE A 294 3.52 -3.55 -23.00
C PHE A 294 3.21 -4.73 -22.09
N CYS A 295 3.31 -5.94 -22.63
CA CYS A 295 3.21 -7.17 -21.84
C CYS A 295 4.62 -7.63 -21.48
N VAL A 296 4.93 -7.56 -20.20
CA VAL A 296 6.25 -7.85 -19.64
C VAL A 296 6.18 -9.17 -18.90
N THR A 297 7.09 -10.09 -19.22
CA THR A 297 7.24 -11.35 -18.48
C THR A 297 8.48 -11.27 -17.59
N ILE A 298 8.28 -11.49 -16.30
CA ILE A 298 9.32 -11.57 -15.29
C ILE A 298 9.56 -13.06 -14.99
N ASN A 299 10.81 -13.50 -15.18
CA ASN A 299 11.16 -14.94 -15.18
C ASN A 299 11.34 -15.53 -13.78
N GLY A 300 11.59 -14.68 -12.78
CA GLY A 300 11.80 -15.05 -11.39
C GLY A 300 11.19 -14.02 -10.45
N ASP A 301 11.06 -14.37 -9.18
CA ASP A 301 10.53 -13.47 -8.17
C ASP A 301 11.55 -12.36 -7.88
N ALA A 302 11.13 -11.11 -7.84
CA ALA A 302 11.87 -10.00 -7.24
C ALA A 302 11.38 -9.80 -5.80
N THR A 303 11.77 -10.74 -4.93
CA THR A 303 11.45 -10.72 -3.50
C THR A 303 12.73 -10.67 -2.67
N ASP A 304 12.58 -10.31 -1.40
CA ASP A 304 13.68 -10.20 -0.45
C ASP A 304 14.35 -11.56 -0.19
N ASP A 305 13.63 -12.66 -0.41
CA ASP A 305 14.08 -14.05 -0.22
C ASP A 305 14.28 -14.84 -1.52
N ALA A 306 14.19 -14.18 -2.67
CA ALA A 306 14.35 -14.85 -3.96
C ALA A 306 15.81 -15.27 -4.25
N GLY A 307 15.97 -16.08 -5.30
CA GLY A 307 17.26 -16.56 -5.79
C GLY A 307 17.75 -17.87 -5.14
N PRO A 308 18.74 -18.54 -5.74
CA PRO A 308 19.21 -19.87 -5.32
C PRO A 308 19.90 -19.88 -3.94
N THR A 309 20.36 -18.71 -3.50
CA THR A 309 21.08 -18.48 -2.25
C THR A 309 20.25 -17.73 -1.21
N PHE A 310 18.99 -17.37 -1.53
CA PHE A 310 18.14 -16.51 -0.71
C PHE A 310 18.75 -15.12 -0.45
N ASP A 311 19.58 -14.65 -1.38
CA ASP A 311 20.24 -13.34 -1.29
C ASP A 311 19.29 -12.20 -1.69
N GLY A 312 18.11 -12.52 -2.22
CA GLY A 312 17.16 -11.57 -2.77
C GLY A 312 17.36 -11.33 -4.27
N GLN A 313 16.30 -10.89 -4.93
CA GLN A 313 16.33 -10.48 -6.33
C GLN A 313 15.56 -9.17 -6.51
N PHE A 314 15.77 -8.48 -7.62
CA PHE A 314 15.15 -7.20 -7.94
C PHE A 314 14.64 -7.12 -9.36
N PHE A 315 13.71 -6.20 -9.55
CA PHE A 315 13.22 -5.78 -10.85
C PHE A 315 12.97 -4.28 -10.80
N ASP A 316 13.68 -3.52 -11.63
CA ASP A 316 13.50 -2.08 -11.77
C ASP A 316 13.17 -1.74 -13.21
N LEU A 317 12.48 -0.61 -13.37
CA LEU A 317 12.35 0.04 -14.66
C LEU A 317 12.34 1.56 -14.50
N ASP A 318 12.79 2.25 -15.54
CA ASP A 318 12.73 3.71 -15.62
C ASP A 318 12.48 4.19 -17.05
N THR A 319 12.23 5.50 -17.20
CA THR A 319 12.04 6.16 -18.51
C THR A 319 13.23 6.98 -18.97
N GLU A 320 14.37 6.82 -18.32
CA GLU A 320 15.58 7.59 -18.55
C GLU A 320 16.03 7.57 -20.01
N GLY A 321 16.44 8.74 -20.51
CA GLY A 321 16.77 8.95 -21.92
C GLY A 321 15.57 9.17 -22.84
N SER A 322 14.35 9.27 -22.29
CA SER A 322 13.18 9.71 -23.05
C SER A 322 13.25 11.20 -23.39
N ALA A 323 12.70 11.58 -24.54
CA ALA A 323 12.63 12.96 -25.01
C ALA A 323 11.47 13.75 -24.37
N GLN A 324 10.56 13.05 -23.71
CA GLN A 324 9.39 13.60 -23.03
C GLN A 324 9.35 13.11 -21.58
N ASP A 325 8.75 13.90 -20.71
CA ASP A 325 8.33 13.51 -19.36
C ASP A 325 7.21 12.45 -19.43
N LEU A 326 7.47 11.29 -18.82
CA LEU A 326 6.64 10.10 -18.90
C LEU A 326 6.29 9.61 -17.51
N SER A 327 5.07 9.14 -17.35
CA SER A 327 4.61 8.38 -16.19
C SER A 327 4.36 6.92 -16.57
N ILE A 328 4.60 6.01 -15.63
CA ILE A 328 4.46 4.57 -15.82
C ILE A 328 3.52 3.97 -14.78
N GLY A 329 2.73 2.99 -15.19
CA GLY A 329 1.89 2.19 -14.30
C GLY A 329 2.03 0.71 -14.63
N LEU A 330 2.33 -0.10 -13.61
CA LEU A 330 2.45 -1.54 -13.73
C LEU A 330 1.18 -2.22 -13.18
N TYR A 331 0.62 -3.15 -13.95
CA TYR A 331 -0.58 -3.90 -13.59
C TYR A 331 -0.34 -5.40 -13.62
N ASP A 332 -0.97 -6.12 -12.70
CA ASP A 332 -1.01 -7.59 -12.72
C ASP A 332 -1.99 -8.12 -13.80
N SER A 333 -2.03 -9.44 -13.99
CA SER A 333 -2.94 -10.09 -14.94
C SER A 333 -4.43 -10.00 -14.61
N ALA A 334 -4.79 -9.62 -13.38
CA ALA A 334 -6.17 -9.35 -12.97
C ALA A 334 -6.56 -7.87 -13.20
N GLY A 335 -5.60 -7.04 -13.63
CA GLY A 335 -5.78 -5.62 -13.86
C GLY A 335 -5.68 -4.77 -12.60
N ASN A 336 -5.15 -5.31 -11.50
CA ASN A 336 -4.83 -4.52 -10.31
C ASN A 336 -3.53 -3.77 -10.53
N ARG A 337 -3.47 -2.52 -10.07
CA ARG A 337 -2.25 -1.71 -10.12
C ARG A 337 -1.27 -2.20 -9.06
N VAL A 338 -0.06 -2.51 -9.50
CA VAL A 338 1.06 -2.99 -8.68
C VAL A 338 2.03 -1.86 -8.35
N GLY A 339 2.20 -0.89 -9.25
CA GLY A 339 2.99 0.30 -9.00
C GLY A 339 2.66 1.41 -9.99
N VAL A 340 2.97 2.63 -9.60
CA VAL A 340 2.90 3.81 -10.46
C VAL A 340 3.98 4.77 -10.03
N ASP A 341 4.60 5.42 -11.02
CA ASP A 341 5.52 6.51 -10.77
C ASP A 341 5.50 7.50 -11.93
N ALA A 342 5.84 8.76 -11.64
CA ALA A 342 5.92 9.83 -12.63
C ALA A 342 7.28 10.54 -12.63
N ASP A 343 7.94 10.66 -11.47
CA ASP A 343 9.07 11.58 -11.28
C ASP A 343 10.13 11.01 -10.32
N GLY A 344 10.21 9.69 -10.15
CA GLY A 344 11.19 9.04 -9.27
C GLY A 344 12.59 8.87 -9.87
N GLY A 345 12.73 9.04 -11.19
CA GLY A 345 14.01 9.05 -11.91
C GLY A 345 14.62 10.46 -11.99
N SER A 346 15.70 10.61 -12.76
CA SER A 346 16.38 11.90 -12.96
C SER A 346 15.50 12.92 -13.67
N GLY A 347 15.56 14.17 -13.24
CA GLY A 347 14.73 15.26 -13.71
C GLY A 347 13.24 14.99 -13.50
N THR A 348 12.55 14.59 -14.59
CA THR A 348 11.11 14.27 -14.63
C THR A 348 10.88 12.89 -15.26
N ASN A 349 11.83 11.97 -15.05
CA ASN A 349 11.67 10.59 -15.50
C ASN A 349 10.94 9.80 -14.41
N ALA A 350 10.17 8.81 -14.82
CA ALA A 350 9.58 7.87 -13.87
C ALA A 350 10.52 6.69 -13.61
N GLN A 351 10.41 6.13 -12.40
CA GLN A 351 11.16 4.98 -11.92
C GLN A 351 10.31 4.10 -11.00
N LEU A 352 10.25 2.80 -11.29
CA LEU A 352 9.75 1.77 -10.38
C LEU A 352 10.90 0.86 -9.96
N SER A 353 10.91 0.48 -8.69
CA SER A 353 11.95 -0.37 -8.10
C SER A 353 11.35 -1.37 -7.12
N TYR A 354 11.60 -2.65 -7.34
CA TYR A 354 11.07 -3.78 -6.58
C TYR A 354 12.18 -4.71 -6.09
N GLY A 355 11.95 -5.36 -4.95
CA GLY A 355 12.84 -6.36 -4.37
C GLY A 355 14.07 -5.76 -3.69
N MET A 356 15.19 -6.49 -3.67
CA MET A 356 16.35 -6.18 -2.82
C MET A 356 17.56 -5.59 -3.56
N GLY A 357 18.40 -4.86 -2.82
CA GLY A 357 19.81 -4.60 -3.18
C GLY A 357 20.03 -3.20 -3.74
N ARG A 358 20.06 -2.19 -2.88
CA ARG A 358 20.07 -0.78 -3.28
C ARG A 358 21.10 -0.45 -4.37
N ARG A 359 20.67 0.25 -5.42
CA ARG A 359 21.53 0.69 -6.54
C ARG A 359 21.58 2.21 -6.63
N ALA A 360 22.67 2.74 -7.19
CA ALA A 360 22.86 4.17 -7.37
C ALA A 360 21.72 4.80 -8.19
N ALA A 361 21.36 6.02 -7.84
CA ALA A 361 20.47 6.83 -8.65
C ALA A 361 21.12 7.20 -9.99
N VAL A 362 20.28 7.50 -10.98
CA VAL A 362 20.72 8.21 -12.18
C VAL A 362 20.55 9.70 -11.92
N GLY A 363 21.60 10.49 -12.10
CA GLY A 363 21.53 11.95 -11.93
C GLY A 363 21.00 12.36 -10.55
N ASP A 364 19.98 13.21 -10.55
CA ASP A 364 19.23 13.69 -9.38
C ASP A 364 18.01 12.82 -9.00
N GLY A 365 17.85 11.66 -9.65
CA GLY A 365 16.78 10.73 -9.36
C GLY A 365 16.94 10.02 -8.02
N GLU A 366 15.96 9.19 -7.69
CA GLU A 366 15.99 8.41 -6.46
C GLU A 366 16.80 7.11 -6.66
N GLN A 367 17.42 6.59 -5.59
CA GLN A 367 18.12 5.29 -5.66
C GLN A 367 17.14 4.15 -5.98
N TYR A 368 17.57 3.06 -6.61
CA TYR A 368 16.70 1.90 -6.78
C TYR A 368 16.78 1.04 -5.51
N ASP A 369 15.76 1.14 -4.64
CA ASP A 369 15.78 0.64 -3.26
C ASP A 369 14.65 -0.35 -2.94
N GLY A 370 13.87 -0.78 -3.94
CA GLY A 370 12.77 -1.72 -3.72
C GLY A 370 11.50 -1.12 -3.11
N ARG A 371 11.38 0.22 -3.00
CA ARG A 371 10.24 0.90 -2.35
C ARG A 371 8.86 0.52 -2.88
N HIS A 372 8.76 0.03 -4.12
CA HIS A 372 7.48 -0.35 -4.72
C HIS A 372 7.04 -1.76 -4.32
N GLY A 373 7.80 -2.43 -3.45
CA GLY A 373 7.43 -3.71 -2.89
C GLY A 373 8.16 -4.87 -3.53
N GLU A 374 7.55 -6.04 -3.41
CA GLU A 374 8.04 -7.27 -4.03
C GLU A 374 7.17 -7.60 -5.24
N LEU A 375 7.77 -8.30 -6.19
CA LEU A 375 7.10 -8.63 -7.44
C LEU A 375 7.32 -10.10 -7.76
N LEU A 376 6.25 -10.89 -7.83
CA LEU A 376 6.37 -12.31 -8.16
C LEU A 376 6.60 -12.51 -9.67
N ALA A 377 7.20 -13.64 -10.03
CA ALA A 377 7.32 -14.07 -11.42
C ALA A 377 5.93 -14.12 -12.08
N GLY A 378 5.83 -13.65 -13.32
CA GLY A 378 4.54 -13.58 -13.99
C GLY A 378 4.49 -12.66 -15.20
N THR A 379 3.28 -12.48 -15.72
CA THR A 379 3.00 -11.52 -16.79
C THR A 379 2.36 -10.28 -16.20
N TYR A 380 2.95 -9.14 -16.51
CA TYR A 380 2.49 -7.82 -16.11
C TYR A 380 2.20 -6.95 -17.33
N TYR A 381 1.37 -5.94 -17.13
CA TYR A 381 0.97 -4.97 -18.14
C TYR A 381 1.50 -3.61 -17.74
N LEU A 382 2.50 -3.14 -18.48
CA LEU A 382 3.09 -1.82 -18.30
C LEU A 382 2.37 -0.82 -19.19
N ALA A 383 1.74 0.18 -18.58
CA ALA A 383 1.25 1.36 -19.24
C ALA A 383 2.31 2.46 -19.19
N VAL A 384 2.63 3.04 -20.34
CA VAL A 384 3.49 4.22 -20.47
C VAL A 384 2.67 5.35 -21.04
N ALA A 385 2.62 6.48 -20.36
CA ALA A 385 1.86 7.65 -20.77
C ALA A 385 2.67 8.93 -20.48
N PRO A 386 2.34 10.06 -21.11
CA PRO A 386 2.95 11.33 -20.74
C PRO A 386 2.65 11.74 -19.29
N ALA A 387 3.45 12.69 -18.80
CA ALA A 387 3.21 13.42 -17.56
C ALA A 387 1.75 13.87 -17.39
N GLY A 388 1.24 13.74 -16.16
CA GLY A 388 -0.14 14.09 -15.80
C GLY A 388 -1.18 13.00 -16.10
N ALA A 389 -0.76 11.82 -16.58
CA ALA A 389 -1.62 10.66 -16.66
C ALA A 389 -2.04 10.17 -15.26
N THR A 390 -3.27 9.68 -15.14
CA THR A 390 -3.78 9.08 -13.89
C THR A 390 -3.94 7.58 -14.05
N PHE A 391 -3.49 6.82 -13.04
CA PHE A 391 -3.50 5.36 -13.03
C PHE A 391 -4.43 4.85 -11.92
N ALA A 392 -5.60 4.33 -12.29
CA ALA A 392 -6.56 3.76 -11.37
C ALA A 392 -6.05 2.43 -10.78
N GLY A 393 -6.50 2.09 -9.58
CA GLY A 393 -6.05 0.89 -8.85
C GLY A 393 -6.51 -0.45 -9.43
N GLY A 394 -7.48 -0.45 -10.34
CA GLY A 394 -8.06 -1.67 -10.93
C GLY A 394 -8.46 -1.50 -12.38
N ALA A 395 -8.80 -2.62 -13.01
CA ALA A 395 -9.30 -2.70 -14.39
C ALA A 395 -8.40 -2.06 -15.47
N TYR A 396 -7.09 -2.02 -15.25
CA TYR A 396 -6.14 -1.37 -16.17
C TYR A 396 -6.48 0.10 -16.47
N GLY A 397 -7.16 0.79 -15.55
CA GLY A 397 -7.68 2.13 -15.80
C GLY A 397 -6.54 3.16 -15.90
N VAL A 398 -6.26 3.63 -17.11
CA VAL A 398 -5.28 4.70 -17.36
C VAL A 398 -5.96 5.82 -18.15
N ASN A 399 -5.89 7.03 -17.64
CA ASN A 399 -6.39 8.22 -18.33
C ASN A 399 -5.23 9.18 -18.60
N SER A 400 -5.07 9.56 -19.86
CA SER A 400 -4.06 10.50 -20.31
C SER A 400 -4.68 11.44 -21.34
N ALA A 401 -4.57 12.74 -21.06
CA ALA A 401 -5.13 13.79 -21.91
C ALA A 401 -4.16 14.23 -23.02
N THR A 402 -2.88 13.90 -22.88
CA THR A 402 -1.79 14.30 -23.76
C THR A 402 -1.31 13.09 -24.57
N PRO A 403 -1.05 13.27 -25.89
CA PRO A 403 -0.47 12.20 -26.69
C PRO A 403 1.04 12.06 -26.41
N LEU A 404 1.56 10.85 -26.60
CA LEU A 404 3.00 10.59 -26.62
C LEU A 404 3.64 11.23 -27.84
N ALA A 405 4.77 11.89 -27.63
CA ALA A 405 5.57 12.55 -28.66
C ALA A 405 7.07 12.34 -28.41
N GLY A 406 7.89 12.53 -29.46
CA GLY A 406 9.34 12.41 -29.34
C GLY A 406 9.84 10.96 -29.26
N ALA A 407 11.16 10.79 -29.15
CA ALA A 407 11.79 9.49 -28.99
C ALA A 407 11.79 9.11 -27.50
N ASN A 408 11.01 8.11 -27.15
CA ASN A 408 10.79 7.69 -25.76
C ASN A 408 11.26 6.25 -25.57
N GLN A 409 11.67 5.90 -24.35
CA GLN A 409 12.09 4.55 -24.00
C GLN A 409 11.75 4.19 -22.56
N VAL A 410 11.65 2.88 -22.31
CA VAL A 410 11.68 2.30 -20.97
C VAL A 410 12.89 1.40 -20.87
N ARG A 411 13.66 1.52 -19.80
CA ARG A 411 14.79 0.64 -19.50
C ARG A 411 14.40 -0.29 -18.37
N PHE A 412 14.90 -1.51 -18.41
CA PHE A 412 14.64 -2.55 -17.42
C PHE A 412 15.97 -3.06 -16.85
N PHE A 413 16.02 -3.24 -15.55
CA PHE A 413 17.14 -3.78 -14.81
C PHE A 413 16.64 -4.90 -13.91
N THR A 414 17.29 -6.05 -13.90
CA THR A 414 16.84 -7.17 -13.07
C THR A 414 17.98 -8.15 -12.84
N ASN A 415 17.88 -8.94 -11.79
CA ASN A 415 18.63 -10.18 -11.62
C ASN A 415 17.70 -11.39 -11.40
N THR A 416 16.42 -11.27 -11.77
CA THR A 416 15.40 -12.34 -11.60
C THR A 416 15.73 -13.61 -12.39
N GLY A 417 16.64 -13.55 -13.37
CA GLY A 417 17.22 -14.70 -14.07
C GLY A 417 18.23 -15.50 -13.25
N GLY A 418 18.59 -15.05 -12.04
CA GLY A 418 19.40 -15.79 -11.07
C GLY A 418 20.84 -15.29 -10.91
N SER A 419 21.24 -14.19 -11.56
CA SER A 419 22.53 -13.57 -11.29
C SER A 419 22.62 -13.07 -9.84
N PRO A 420 23.79 -13.17 -9.18
CA PRO A 420 23.97 -12.64 -7.83
C PRO A 420 23.67 -11.15 -7.78
N LEU A 421 23.15 -10.67 -6.64
CA LEU A 421 23.05 -9.24 -6.39
C LEU A 421 24.45 -8.61 -6.38
N ALA A 422 24.60 -7.50 -7.10
CA ALA A 422 25.77 -6.65 -6.95
C ALA A 422 25.88 -6.11 -5.52
N ALA A 423 27.03 -5.54 -5.16
CA ALA A 423 27.16 -4.79 -3.90
C ALA A 423 26.14 -3.64 -3.89
N SER A 424 25.46 -3.47 -2.76
CA SER A 424 24.52 -2.35 -2.60
C SER A 424 25.29 -1.06 -2.41
N VAL A 425 24.71 0.06 -2.84
CA VAL A 425 25.24 1.39 -2.48
C VAL A 425 24.65 1.85 -1.14
N PRO A 426 25.37 2.66 -0.34
CA PRO A 426 24.81 3.27 0.85
C PRO A 426 23.58 4.15 0.54
N PRO A 427 22.62 4.31 1.47
CA PRO A 427 21.50 5.21 1.29
C PRO A 427 21.96 6.67 1.17
N VAL A 428 21.31 7.44 0.30
CA VAL A 428 21.38 8.90 0.38
C VAL A 428 20.71 9.32 1.69
N ALA A 429 21.50 9.87 2.62
CA ALA A 429 21.11 10.12 3.99
C ALA A 429 21.43 11.56 4.40
N THR A 430 20.61 12.13 5.28
CA THR A 430 20.95 13.40 5.94
C THR A 430 21.98 13.13 7.02
N HIS A 431 23.18 13.70 6.89
CA HIS A 431 24.22 13.55 7.90
C HIS A 431 23.91 14.41 9.13
N LEU A 432 23.96 13.81 10.30
CA LEU A 432 23.68 14.44 11.59
C LEU A 432 24.95 14.93 12.31
N GLY A 433 26.12 14.67 11.74
CA GLY A 433 27.40 14.94 12.37
C GLY A 433 27.81 13.87 13.39
N VAL A 434 28.77 14.26 14.23
CA VAL A 434 29.28 13.43 15.33
C VAL A 434 28.41 13.62 16.55
N VAL A 435 27.97 12.52 17.14
CA VAL A 435 27.28 12.51 18.44
C VAL A 435 28.35 12.72 19.52
N ASP A 436 28.68 13.98 19.82
CA ASP A 436 29.84 14.36 20.64
C ASP A 436 29.52 14.73 22.10
N GLY A 437 28.25 14.72 22.50
CA GLY A 437 27.81 15.02 23.87
C GLY A 437 27.76 16.51 24.22
N SER A 438 28.16 17.40 23.30
CA SER A 438 28.08 18.84 23.48
C SER A 438 26.63 19.36 23.42
N ALA A 439 25.74 18.64 22.73
CA ALA A 439 24.29 18.84 22.70
C ALA A 439 23.53 17.54 22.36
N GLN A 440 22.26 17.45 22.76
CA GLN A 440 21.35 16.43 22.21
C GLN A 440 21.23 16.67 20.70
N VAL A 441 21.53 15.65 19.89
CA VAL A 441 21.26 15.69 18.46
C VAL A 441 19.81 15.29 18.26
N THR A 442 19.00 16.20 17.74
CA THR A 442 17.60 15.92 17.43
C THR A 442 17.39 15.98 15.94
N THR A 443 16.83 14.92 15.34
CA THR A 443 16.45 14.98 13.93
C THR A 443 15.36 16.04 13.73
N GLY A 444 15.39 16.75 12.60
CA GLY A 444 14.18 17.43 12.13
C GLY A 444 13.05 16.40 11.96
N PRO A 445 11.76 16.80 12.05
CA PRO A 445 10.66 15.88 11.82
C PRO A 445 10.79 15.28 10.42
N ALA A 446 11.22 14.03 10.34
CA ALA A 446 11.27 13.28 9.11
C ALA A 446 9.85 12.84 8.82
N GLN A 447 9.26 13.31 7.72
CA GLN A 447 8.04 12.70 7.20
C GLN A 447 8.48 11.69 6.14
N PRO A 448 8.66 10.40 6.50
CA PRO A 448 8.70 9.39 5.46
C PRO A 448 7.41 9.56 4.66
N ALA A 449 7.52 9.90 3.37
CA ALA A 449 6.34 9.83 2.53
C ALA A 449 5.81 8.39 2.58
N ALA A 450 4.53 8.19 2.27
CA ALA A 450 3.95 6.85 2.21
C ALA A 450 4.88 5.91 1.43
N GLN A 451 5.19 4.75 2.01
CA GLN A 451 6.07 3.72 1.45
C GLN A 451 7.55 4.13 1.27
N ARG A 452 8.00 5.18 1.96
CA ARG A 452 9.41 5.61 1.94
C ARG A 452 10.08 5.45 3.29
N VAL A 453 11.39 5.31 3.27
CA VAL A 453 12.26 5.28 4.45
C VAL A 453 13.02 6.60 4.51
N ALA A 454 13.00 7.26 5.67
CA ALA A 454 13.86 8.40 5.91
C ALA A 454 15.23 7.91 6.37
N TRP A 455 16.29 8.36 5.70
CA TRP A 455 17.65 7.96 6.00
C TRP A 455 18.45 9.10 6.62
N PHE A 456 19.12 8.78 7.71
CA PHE A 456 20.10 9.62 8.38
C PHE A 456 21.43 8.89 8.47
N SER A 457 22.53 9.63 8.57
CA SER A 457 23.83 9.08 8.98
C SER A 457 24.38 9.86 10.15
N PHE A 458 25.18 9.21 10.99
CA PHE A 458 25.79 9.83 12.16
C PHE A 458 27.06 9.08 12.55
N GLU A 459 27.87 9.73 13.37
CA GLU A 459 29.10 9.13 13.90
C GLU A 459 29.07 9.06 15.42
N THR A 460 29.66 8.01 15.97
CA THR A 460 29.99 7.91 17.40
C THR A 460 31.51 7.96 17.54
N CYS A 461 32.01 8.83 18.42
CA CYS A 461 33.45 8.97 18.67
C CYS A 461 33.93 8.23 19.92
N VAL A 462 33.00 7.60 20.64
CA VAL A 462 33.25 6.80 21.84
C VAL A 462 32.45 5.52 21.72
N ASP A 463 33.07 4.38 22.02
CA ASP A 463 32.34 3.12 22.18
C ASP A 463 31.26 3.30 23.24
N ALA A 464 29.98 3.13 22.88
CA ALA A 464 28.91 2.97 23.85
C ALA A 464 29.00 1.54 24.41
N ALA A 465 29.72 1.39 25.52
CA ALA A 465 30.04 0.09 26.11
C ALA A 465 29.87 0.10 27.64
N ASP A 466 29.36 -1.03 28.16
CA ASP A 466 29.28 -1.24 29.60
C ASP A 466 30.69 -1.34 30.22
N PRO A 467 30.95 -0.73 31.40
CA PRO A 467 30.00 -0.01 32.25
C PRO A 467 30.09 1.52 32.17
N THR A 468 30.93 2.06 31.30
CA THR A 468 31.39 3.46 31.41
C THR A 468 30.69 4.43 30.48
N SER A 469 30.09 3.93 29.39
CA SER A 469 29.51 4.78 28.36
C SER A 469 28.18 4.25 27.84
N TYR A 470 27.30 5.14 27.41
CA TYR A 470 26.04 4.79 26.76
C TYR A 470 25.68 5.76 25.65
N LEU A 471 24.86 5.25 24.71
CA LEU A 471 24.11 6.05 23.76
C LEU A 471 22.66 5.61 23.81
N ASP A 472 21.78 6.53 24.16
CA ASP A 472 20.34 6.34 24.13
C ASP A 472 19.78 7.09 22.91
N ILE A 473 18.92 6.42 22.13
CA ILE A 473 18.23 7.01 20.98
C ILE A 473 16.74 6.81 21.19
N ASP A 474 15.99 7.89 21.34
CA ASP A 474 14.55 7.83 21.60
C ASP A 474 13.76 8.68 20.62
N SER A 475 12.49 8.34 20.45
CA SER A 475 11.57 9.05 19.56
C SER A 475 10.49 9.85 20.30
N PHE A 476 10.75 10.28 21.55
CA PHE A 476 9.73 10.94 22.38
C PHE A 476 9.19 12.25 21.78
N GLY A 477 9.93 12.89 20.87
CA GLY A 477 9.48 14.07 20.12
C GLY A 477 8.56 13.76 18.93
N SER A 478 8.39 12.49 18.58
CA SER A 478 7.50 12.03 17.51
C SER A 478 6.03 12.24 17.84
N ASN A 479 5.19 12.08 16.81
CA ASN A 479 3.75 12.03 17.01
C ASN A 479 3.35 10.78 17.82
N GLU A 480 2.66 10.95 18.95
CA GLU A 480 2.23 9.86 19.85
C GLU A 480 1.26 8.84 19.19
N ILE A 481 0.60 9.19 18.08
CA ILE A 481 -0.23 8.24 17.31
C ILE A 481 0.54 7.57 16.18
N ALA A 482 1.82 7.90 15.99
CA ALA A 482 2.65 7.22 15.04
C ALA A 482 3.22 5.94 15.65
N ASP A 483 3.24 4.91 14.83
CA ASP A 483 3.83 3.61 15.09
C ASP A 483 5.11 3.57 14.27
N GLY A 484 6.20 4.02 14.87
CA GLY A 484 7.47 4.28 14.19
C GLY A 484 8.42 3.10 14.35
N GLU A 485 9.28 2.88 13.36
CA GLU A 485 10.32 1.85 13.47
C GLU A 485 11.68 2.45 13.10
N VAL A 486 12.69 2.08 13.87
CA VAL A 486 14.07 2.56 13.69
C VAL A 486 15.01 1.39 13.48
N PHE A 487 15.94 1.56 12.56
CA PHE A 487 16.95 0.56 12.20
C PHE A 487 18.32 1.23 12.12
N ILE A 488 19.32 0.65 12.77
CA ILE A 488 20.71 1.12 12.73
C ILE A 488 21.54 0.15 11.90
N PHE A 489 22.27 0.66 10.93
CA PHE A 489 23.22 -0.07 10.11
C PHE A 489 24.63 0.48 10.31
N ASP A 490 25.63 -0.37 10.19
CA ASP A 490 27.04 0.06 10.13
C ASP A 490 27.41 0.67 8.76
N SER A 491 28.66 1.11 8.61
CA SER A 491 29.21 1.72 7.39
C SER A 491 29.29 0.77 6.20
N VAL A 492 29.13 -0.55 6.42
CA VAL A 492 29.15 -1.57 5.35
C VAL A 492 27.72 -2.02 5.00
N GLY A 493 26.72 -1.70 5.83
CA GLY A 493 25.30 -1.96 5.60
C GLY A 493 24.74 -3.18 6.32
N ASN A 494 25.44 -3.65 7.36
CA ASN A 494 24.94 -4.70 8.25
C ASN A 494 23.98 -4.09 9.26
N LEU A 495 22.86 -4.76 9.53
CA LEU A 495 21.91 -4.32 10.56
C LEU A 495 22.51 -4.55 11.94
N VAL A 496 22.68 -3.47 12.70
CA VAL A 496 23.26 -3.45 14.06
C VAL A 496 22.15 -3.58 15.11
N ALA A 497 21.08 -2.80 14.97
CA ALA A 497 19.97 -2.77 15.92
C ALA A 497 18.67 -2.33 15.24
N THR A 498 17.54 -2.69 15.85
CA THR A 498 16.21 -2.25 15.44
C THR A 498 15.30 -2.14 16.66
N ASP A 499 14.28 -1.29 16.57
CA ASP A 499 13.23 -1.16 17.58
C ASP A 499 11.92 -0.68 16.96
N ASP A 500 10.79 -1.13 17.52
CA ASP A 500 9.42 -0.73 17.17
C ASP A 500 8.68 -0.11 18.39
N ASP A 501 8.71 -0.77 19.54
CA ASP A 501 7.76 -0.50 20.63
C ASP A 501 8.40 -0.30 22.04
N ASN A 502 9.72 -0.13 22.16
CA ASN A 502 10.33 -0.03 23.49
C ASN A 502 10.25 1.36 24.14
N GLY A 503 9.83 2.39 23.41
CA GLY A 503 9.64 3.76 23.89
C GLY A 503 8.24 4.05 24.44
N ALA A 504 7.91 5.33 24.59
CA ALA A 504 6.62 5.73 25.14
C ALA A 504 5.47 5.49 24.14
N GLY A 505 4.61 4.50 24.41
CA GLY A 505 3.48 4.19 23.54
C GLY A 505 3.86 3.10 22.53
N PHE A 506 3.75 3.40 21.24
CA PHE A 506 4.20 2.56 20.11
C PHE A 506 5.39 3.21 19.40
N LEU A 507 6.26 3.81 20.21
CA LEU A 507 7.38 4.61 19.72
C LEU A 507 8.66 3.83 19.95
N PRO A 508 9.61 3.85 19.00
CA PRO A 508 10.83 3.10 19.13
C PRO A 508 11.82 3.79 20.08
N GLN A 509 12.62 2.98 20.79
CA GLN A 509 13.66 3.43 21.69
C GLN A 509 14.83 2.44 21.75
N LEU A 510 16.02 2.90 21.38
CA LEU A 510 17.28 2.14 21.47
C LEU A 510 18.14 2.62 22.64
N SER A 511 18.89 1.69 23.24
CA SER A 511 19.87 1.96 24.28
C SER A 511 21.09 1.05 24.13
N PHE A 512 22.28 1.65 24.08
CA PHE A 512 23.56 0.95 23.97
C PHE A 512 24.46 1.22 25.18
N GLY A 513 25.32 0.26 25.52
CA GLY A 513 26.38 0.41 26.50
C GLY A 513 25.95 0.14 27.93
N GLN A 514 26.13 1.11 28.83
CA GLN A 514 25.96 0.98 30.27
C GLN A 514 24.64 0.29 30.67
N ILE A 515 24.75 -0.83 31.41
CA ILE A 515 23.60 -1.60 31.91
C ILE A 515 23.18 -1.14 33.31
N ALA A 516 24.16 -0.74 34.14
CA ALA A 516 23.93 -0.34 35.53
C ALA A 516 24.64 0.98 35.93
N PRO A 517 23.97 1.88 36.67
CA PRO A 517 22.55 1.84 37.03
C PRO A 517 21.63 2.03 35.81
N SER A 518 20.45 1.42 35.88
CA SER A 518 19.35 1.63 34.93
C SER A 518 19.01 3.12 34.85
N ARG A 519 18.89 3.64 33.63
CA ARG A 519 18.54 5.03 33.37
C ARG A 519 17.01 5.14 33.16
N PRO A 520 16.33 6.15 33.72
CA PRO A 520 14.87 6.23 33.70
C PRO A 520 14.29 6.24 32.27
N PRO A 521 13.15 5.57 32.02
CA PRO A 521 12.47 5.65 30.74
C PRO A 521 11.90 7.04 30.46
N PHE A 522 11.65 7.36 29.18
CA PHE A 522 10.71 8.41 28.83
C PHE A 522 9.27 7.88 28.85
N GLY A 523 8.37 8.59 29.53
CA GLY A 523 6.94 8.24 29.56
C GLY A 523 6.67 6.82 30.04
N THR A 524 6.04 6.01 29.20
CA THR A 524 5.68 4.61 29.46
C THR A 524 6.66 3.60 28.86
N GLY A 525 7.78 4.05 28.29
CA GLY A 525 8.77 3.17 27.67
C GLY A 525 9.56 2.32 28.66
N LEU A 526 10.43 1.47 28.12
CA LEU A 526 11.38 0.68 28.88
C LEU A 526 12.50 1.57 29.45
N PRO A 527 13.03 1.26 30.65
CA PRO A 527 14.24 1.92 31.13
C PRO A 527 15.40 1.71 30.15
N PHE A 528 16.31 2.69 30.07
CA PHE A 528 17.52 2.58 29.26
C PHE A 528 18.57 1.78 30.01
N GLU A 529 18.77 0.52 29.58
CA GLU A 529 19.62 -0.47 30.25
C GLU A 529 20.67 -1.06 29.29
N GLY A 530 20.99 -0.38 28.20
CA GLY A 530 21.91 -0.91 27.19
C GLY A 530 21.34 -2.16 26.50
N GLN A 531 20.01 -2.29 26.40
CA GLN A 531 19.32 -3.49 25.93
C GLN A 531 19.65 -3.86 24.48
N ASN A 532 20.20 -2.93 23.69
CA ASN A 532 20.64 -3.16 22.32
C ASN A 532 22.14 -3.49 22.22
N GLY A 533 22.81 -3.74 23.36
CA GLY A 533 24.21 -4.19 23.41
C GLY A 533 25.21 -3.04 23.34
N THR A 534 26.39 -3.31 22.80
CA THR A 534 27.45 -2.30 22.61
C THR A 534 27.37 -1.70 21.22
N LEU A 535 27.62 -0.40 21.10
CA LEU A 535 27.81 0.28 19.82
C LEU A 535 29.23 0.86 19.78
N PRO A 536 30.18 0.26 19.04
CA PRO A 536 31.51 0.82 18.90
C PRO A 536 31.51 2.27 18.37
N ALA A 537 32.63 2.96 18.50
CA ALA A 537 32.88 4.19 17.76
C ALA A 537 32.89 3.87 16.26
N GLY A 538 32.27 4.71 15.43
CA GLY A 538 32.23 4.52 13.98
C GLY A 538 31.13 5.32 13.28
N PHE A 539 31.02 5.08 11.98
CA PHE A 539 30.02 5.67 11.09
C PHE A 539 28.81 4.75 10.94
N TYR A 540 27.60 5.29 11.08
CA TYR A 540 26.35 4.54 11.08
C TYR A 540 25.30 5.20 10.19
N TYR A 541 24.38 4.37 9.68
CA TYR A 541 23.17 4.80 9.01
C TYR A 541 21.94 4.45 9.86
N MET A 542 21.01 5.39 9.97
CA MET A 542 19.72 5.19 10.62
C MET A 542 18.60 5.28 9.60
N GLY A 543 17.87 4.18 9.42
CA GLY A 543 16.66 4.13 8.61
C GLY A 543 15.43 4.23 9.50
N ILE A 544 14.48 5.08 9.13
CA ILE A 544 13.23 5.29 9.84
C ILE A 544 12.05 5.01 8.91
N GLY A 545 11.16 4.13 9.35
CA GLY A 545 9.89 3.86 8.69
C GLY A 545 8.72 4.01 9.67
N LEU A 546 7.52 3.75 9.17
CA LEU A 546 6.33 3.61 9.99
C LEU A 546 5.86 2.16 9.85
N PHE A 547 5.26 1.61 10.90
CA PHE A 547 4.83 0.23 10.90
C PHE A 547 3.87 -0.08 9.72
N ASP A 548 4.11 -1.13 8.93
CA ASP A 548 5.15 -2.18 9.06
C ASP A 548 6.33 -1.96 8.09
N THR A 549 7.54 -1.78 8.61
CA THR A 549 8.80 -1.62 7.87
C THR A 549 9.54 -2.93 7.86
N VAL A 550 9.56 -3.54 6.69
CA VAL A 550 10.22 -4.83 6.48
C VAL A 550 11.72 -4.61 6.36
N ALA A 551 12.46 -5.13 7.33
CA ALA A 551 13.88 -5.37 7.25
C ALA A 551 14.15 -6.87 7.14
N LYS A 552 15.17 -7.27 6.39
CA LYS A 552 15.63 -8.65 6.41
C LYS A 552 16.67 -8.82 7.53
N ILE A 553 16.16 -9.20 8.70
CA ILE A 553 16.95 -9.35 9.92
C ILE A 553 17.68 -10.71 9.92
N ASN A 554 18.98 -10.72 10.22
CA ASN A 554 19.80 -11.92 10.49
C ASN A 554 19.99 -12.92 9.31
N ASN A 555 20.27 -12.43 8.10
CA ASN A 555 20.82 -13.28 7.06
C ASN A 555 22.22 -12.80 6.65
N PRO A 556 23.30 -13.56 6.94
CA PRO A 556 24.67 -13.23 6.53
C PRO A 556 24.83 -13.00 5.02
N SER A 557 23.88 -13.46 4.21
CA SER A 557 23.90 -13.27 2.76
C SER A 557 23.27 -11.95 2.29
N THR A 558 22.56 -11.26 3.18
CA THR A 558 21.98 -9.91 2.96
C THR A 558 22.57 -8.83 3.86
N ASP A 559 23.47 -9.22 4.77
CA ASP A 559 24.40 -8.32 5.44
C ASP A 559 25.15 -7.47 4.39
N GLY A 560 25.29 -6.18 4.69
CA GLY A 560 25.96 -5.20 3.84
C GLY A 560 25.09 -4.56 2.75
N ARG A 561 23.77 -4.44 2.98
CA ARG A 561 22.83 -4.00 1.93
C ARG A 561 21.93 -2.83 2.28
N TRP A 562 21.90 -2.39 3.54
CA TRP A 562 21.01 -1.30 4.03
C TRP A 562 19.55 -1.48 3.58
N HIS A 563 19.07 -2.72 3.52
CA HIS A 563 17.76 -3.03 2.96
C HIS A 563 16.66 -2.75 3.97
N LEU A 564 15.76 -1.83 3.62
CA LEU A 564 14.52 -1.53 4.35
C LEU A 564 13.42 -1.24 3.34
N ARG A 565 12.22 -1.73 3.63
CA ARG A 565 11.02 -1.46 2.83
C ARG A 565 9.87 -1.07 3.76
N ASN A 566 9.51 0.20 3.73
CA ASN A 566 8.34 0.70 4.45
C ASN A 566 7.07 0.30 3.68
N THR A 567 6.17 -0.44 4.32
CA THR A 567 4.88 -0.82 3.71
C THR A 567 3.72 0.07 4.17
N SER A 568 3.98 0.97 5.12
CA SER A 568 3.00 1.91 5.63
C SER A 568 2.58 2.93 4.59
N LEU A 569 1.27 3.18 4.53
CA LEU A 569 0.68 4.25 3.74
C LEU A 569 0.58 5.58 4.52
N SER A 570 1.10 5.59 5.75
CA SER A 570 1.14 6.77 6.61
C SER A 570 2.33 7.67 6.27
N SER A 571 2.28 8.92 6.72
CA SER A 571 3.35 9.93 6.53
C SER A 571 3.53 10.80 7.78
N LEU A 572 3.32 10.20 8.95
CA LEU A 572 3.43 10.92 10.22
C LEU A 572 4.90 11.30 10.50
N PRO A 573 5.15 12.53 10.99
CA PRO A 573 6.49 12.97 11.32
C PRO A 573 7.07 12.17 12.47
N GLN A 574 8.32 11.74 12.30
CA GLN A 574 9.15 11.11 13.32
C GLN A 574 10.30 12.04 13.71
N GLN A 575 10.59 12.14 15.00
CA GLN A 575 11.71 12.88 15.55
C GLN A 575 12.47 12.01 16.53
N PHE A 576 13.78 11.92 16.36
CA PHE A 576 14.67 11.13 17.21
C PHE A 576 15.65 12.03 17.94
N THR A 577 15.96 11.68 19.19
CA THR A 577 16.92 12.37 20.04
C THR A 577 18.03 11.41 20.44
N PHE A 578 19.28 11.84 20.27
CA PHE A 578 20.47 11.11 20.68
C PHE A 578 20.99 11.67 22.00
N THR A 579 21.12 10.81 23.01
CA THR A 579 21.59 11.17 24.35
C THR A 579 22.80 10.29 24.73
N PRO A 580 24.03 10.75 24.44
CA PRO A 580 25.24 10.06 24.87
C PRO A 580 25.59 10.34 26.34
N SER A 581 26.43 9.50 26.93
CA SER A 581 26.99 9.69 28.27
C SER A 581 28.28 10.51 28.31
N TRP A 582 28.96 10.61 27.16
CA TRP A 582 30.18 11.39 27.01
C TRP A 582 29.82 12.87 26.79
N THR A 583 30.77 13.74 27.08
CA THR A 583 30.58 15.21 27.02
C THR A 583 31.35 15.84 25.86
N GLU A 584 32.45 15.20 25.45
CA GLU A 584 33.27 15.58 24.31
C GLU A 584 33.85 14.29 23.72
N CYS A 585 34.13 14.29 22.42
CA CYS A 585 34.98 13.28 21.81
C CYS A 585 36.40 13.37 22.40
N PRO A 586 37.11 12.26 22.62
CA PRO A 586 38.49 12.29 23.08
C PRO A 586 39.32 13.20 22.16
N ALA A 587 40.15 14.09 22.73
CA ALA A 587 40.88 15.15 22.03
C ALA A 587 41.94 14.69 20.99
N GLY A 588 41.82 13.47 20.47
CA GLY A 588 42.43 13.00 19.23
C GLY A 588 41.42 12.79 18.09
N SER A 589 40.16 13.21 18.26
CA SER A 589 39.17 13.15 17.18
C SER A 589 39.58 14.09 16.06
N CYS A 590 39.35 13.63 14.83
CA CYS A 590 39.80 14.30 13.63
C CYS A 590 39.33 15.75 13.58
N PRO A 591 40.11 16.71 13.05
CA PRO A 591 39.72 18.12 13.12
C PRO A 591 38.32 18.40 12.56
N TRP A 592 37.93 17.70 11.49
CA TRP A 592 36.58 17.74 10.92
C TRP A 592 35.47 17.20 11.82
N SER A 593 35.77 16.29 12.76
CA SER A 593 34.80 15.75 13.72
C SER A 593 34.27 16.83 14.66
N GLN A 594 35.03 17.90 14.91
CA GLN A 594 34.60 19.03 15.74
C GLN A 594 33.60 19.94 15.02
N GLY A 595 33.64 19.96 13.68
CA GLY A 595 32.70 20.71 12.85
C GLY A 595 31.51 19.89 12.37
N GLY A 596 31.53 18.56 12.57
CA GLY A 596 30.54 17.63 12.01
C GLY A 596 30.55 17.59 10.48
N CYS A 597 31.68 17.95 9.86
CA CYS A 597 31.75 18.24 8.45
C CYS A 597 33.08 17.77 7.89
N ILE A 598 33.10 16.59 7.28
CA ILE A 598 34.33 16.03 6.71
C ILE A 598 34.91 16.90 5.59
N ALA A 599 34.06 17.68 4.92
CA ALA A 599 34.45 18.64 3.90
C ALA A 599 35.23 19.83 4.49
N ASP A 600 34.98 20.22 5.75
CA ASP A 600 35.84 21.14 6.52
C ASP A 600 36.91 20.33 7.26
N TYR A 601 37.74 19.62 6.47
CA TYR A 601 38.69 18.62 6.96
C TYR A 601 39.59 19.15 8.09
N ASN A 602 40.01 20.42 7.97
CA ASN A 602 40.92 21.05 8.92
C ASN A 602 40.20 21.72 10.11
N GLY A 603 38.86 21.68 10.16
CA GLY A 603 38.04 22.23 11.24
C GLY A 603 38.13 23.75 11.33
N SER A 604 38.28 24.45 10.21
CA SER A 604 38.38 25.92 10.18
C SER A 604 37.07 26.63 10.53
N GLY A 605 35.94 25.91 10.47
CA GLY A 605 34.60 26.47 10.58
C GLY A 605 34.18 27.31 9.37
N GLY A 606 34.89 27.16 8.25
CA GLY A 606 34.67 27.85 6.98
C GLY A 606 33.79 27.07 6.01
N THR A 607 33.51 27.66 4.84
CA THR A 607 33.02 26.88 3.70
C THR A 607 34.15 25.96 3.25
N PRO A 608 33.91 24.66 3.02
CA PRO A 608 34.92 23.74 2.54
C PRO A 608 35.75 24.32 1.39
N ASP A 609 37.07 24.34 1.53
CA ASP A 609 37.97 25.02 0.61
C ASP A 609 39.23 24.21 0.26
N ASP A 610 40.13 24.79 -0.54
CA ASP A 610 41.35 24.11 -0.98
C ASP A 610 42.29 23.76 0.19
N ALA A 611 42.18 24.42 1.35
CA ALA A 611 42.95 24.11 2.54
C ALA A 611 42.43 22.84 3.23
N ASP A 612 41.13 22.54 3.13
CA ASP A 612 40.57 21.26 3.58
C ASP A 612 41.06 20.11 2.71
N VAL A 613 41.04 20.29 1.39
CA VAL A 613 41.57 19.29 0.45
C VAL A 613 43.05 19.03 0.71
N ALA A 614 43.85 20.09 0.94
CA ALA A 614 45.26 19.94 1.27
C ALA A 614 45.46 19.20 2.60
N ALA A 615 44.70 19.55 3.65
CA ALA A 615 44.78 18.89 4.94
C ALA A 615 44.36 17.41 4.88
N PHE A 616 43.33 17.09 4.09
CA PHE A 616 42.91 15.72 3.83
C PHE A 616 44.03 14.92 3.19
N PHE A 617 44.65 15.43 2.11
CA PHE A 617 45.73 14.71 1.45
C PHE A 617 47.02 14.63 2.28
N ASP A 618 47.31 15.61 3.12
CA ASP A 618 48.44 15.54 4.05
C ASP A 618 48.23 14.39 5.06
N ALA A 619 47.02 14.28 5.62
CA ALA A 619 46.64 13.19 6.51
C ALA A 619 46.62 11.82 5.80
N TRP A 620 46.04 11.77 4.60
CA TRP A 620 45.99 10.56 3.76
C TRP A 620 47.39 10.04 3.41
N ASN A 621 48.30 10.92 2.99
CA ASN A 621 49.69 10.55 2.72
C ASN A 621 50.46 10.13 3.98
N ALA A 622 50.05 10.62 5.15
CA ALA A 622 50.61 10.19 6.44
C ALA A 622 50.02 8.86 6.94
N GLY A 623 48.95 8.36 6.30
CA GLY A 623 48.18 7.19 6.75
C GLY A 623 47.44 7.47 8.07
N ASP A 624 47.02 8.72 8.28
CA ASP A 624 46.29 9.14 9.47
C ASP A 624 44.88 8.55 9.45
N GLU A 625 44.43 8.00 10.58
CA GLU A 625 43.07 7.44 10.73
C GLU A 625 41.99 8.47 10.38
N CYS A 626 42.31 9.75 10.54
CA CYS A 626 41.40 10.83 10.19
C CYS A 626 41.12 11.00 8.70
N SER A 627 41.85 10.31 7.84
CA SER A 627 41.60 10.34 6.40
C SER A 627 40.87 9.10 5.88
N ASP A 628 40.43 8.19 6.78
CA ASP A 628 39.48 7.10 6.50
C ASP A 628 38.05 7.66 6.36
N ALA A 629 37.84 8.49 5.35
CA ALA A 629 36.61 9.25 5.14
C ALA A 629 35.36 8.38 4.96
N ASN A 630 35.51 7.12 4.55
CA ASN A 630 34.40 6.19 4.43
C ASN A 630 34.21 5.28 5.66
N GLY A 631 35.08 5.41 6.68
CA GLY A 631 35.01 4.65 7.92
C GLY A 631 35.20 3.13 7.74
N SER A 632 36.09 2.72 6.84
CA SER A 632 36.40 1.32 6.57
C SER A 632 37.26 0.65 7.64
N GLY A 633 37.85 1.42 8.56
CA GLY A 633 38.74 0.96 9.62
C GLY A 633 40.12 0.54 9.12
N GLY A 634 40.54 1.03 7.94
CA GLY A 634 41.77 0.68 7.23
C GLY A 634 42.82 1.79 7.20
N THR A 635 43.94 1.54 6.49
CA THR A 635 44.80 2.64 6.03
C THR A 635 44.03 3.38 4.94
N PRO A 636 43.95 4.72 4.99
CA PRO A 636 43.26 5.51 3.99
C PRO A 636 43.60 5.08 2.56
N ASP A 637 42.59 4.87 1.74
CA ASP A 637 42.70 4.36 0.38
C ASP A 637 41.93 5.24 -0.64
N ASP A 638 41.84 4.78 -1.89
CA ASP A 638 41.21 5.55 -2.96
C ASP A 638 39.69 5.71 -2.76
N ALA A 639 39.05 4.83 -1.98
CA ALA A 639 37.62 4.94 -1.66
C ALA A 639 37.36 6.06 -0.63
N ASP A 640 38.33 6.37 0.23
CA ASP A 640 38.25 7.52 1.13
C ASP A 640 38.34 8.84 0.36
N VAL A 641 39.23 8.89 -0.63
CA VAL A 641 39.35 10.05 -1.52
C VAL A 641 38.03 10.29 -2.26
N ALA A 642 37.40 9.23 -2.78
CA ALA A 642 36.09 9.33 -3.42
C ALA A 642 35.02 9.87 -2.47
N MET A 643 34.91 9.30 -1.26
CA MET A 643 33.93 9.75 -0.25
C MET A 643 34.14 11.21 0.16
N PHE A 644 35.39 11.61 0.43
CA PHE A 644 35.73 12.98 0.77
C PHE A 644 35.28 13.97 -0.32
N PHE A 645 35.58 13.66 -1.59
CA PHE A 645 35.17 14.53 -2.70
C PHE A 645 33.68 14.50 -3.00
N ASP A 646 33.01 13.38 -2.78
CA ASP A 646 31.54 13.30 -2.91
C ASP A 646 30.87 14.23 -1.89
N LEU A 647 31.35 14.24 -0.64
CA LEU A 647 30.84 15.12 0.42
C LEU A 647 31.25 16.58 0.20
N TRP A 648 32.48 16.83 -0.25
CA TRP A 648 32.95 18.17 -0.61
C TRP A 648 32.13 18.80 -1.75
N ASN A 649 31.86 18.05 -2.82
CA ASN A 649 31.09 18.53 -3.98
C ASN A 649 29.62 18.81 -3.64
N GLN A 650 29.08 18.15 -2.61
CA GLN A 650 27.74 18.42 -2.09
C GLN A 650 27.69 19.69 -1.22
N GLY A 651 28.83 20.36 -1.01
CA GLY A 651 28.97 21.46 -0.06
C GLY A 651 28.81 21.00 1.38
N GLY A 652 28.99 19.70 1.62
CA GLY A 652 28.51 18.97 2.79
C GLY A 652 29.24 19.32 4.06
N CYS A 653 28.74 20.36 4.71
CA CYS A 653 28.10 20.19 6.02
C CYS A 653 26.58 20.17 5.76
#